data_AF-A0A6J5VH26-F1
#
_entry.id   AF-A0A6J5VH26-F1
#
_cell.length_a   1.000
_cell.length_b   1.000
_cell.length_c   1.000
_cell.angle_alpha   90.00
_cell.angle_beta   90.00
_cell.angle_gamma   90.00
#
_symmetry.space_group_name_H-M   'P 1'
#
loop_
_entity.id
_entity.type
_entity.pdbx_description
1 polymer ?
#
loop_
_entity_poly.entity_id
_entity_poly.type
_entity_poly.pdbx_seq_one_letter_code
_entity_poly.pdbx_strand_id
1 'polypeptide(L)'
;MVSASAMRVVQPTILSTFVGNRLLQSAQPLHQLFSYNPVPVATDLDYAKIPKELRVWRAHRAISILSTTNSKAPSPSELSVYLQLCSNSKSLNQGKHAHQKIIQCGLDQNPFIVTKLVQMYADCDDLVSSRKLFDNLLKPNVFAWTAILGFYSRHGMHEECVEAYVEMILNDVLPDGYVFPKVLRACAQLSCLKVGIVVHKDVIICGFELNLQVCNSLIDMYSKCDNIGSAKRVFDEMAGRDLWSWNSMISGYVCNGLLGLAVELFDCMNLGGCEPDIVTLNTVMDAYCRMGHCNKAKRIFEQIKAPNIISWTTLISGYSRIGSHEASLRIFRDMIGSSMVDPDLDSLSTVLVSCRHLGSLLNGKEIHGYGIKRESGITFYHSAGPALLTMYANCRRIHDATNVFKLMDPAHVVSWNAMILGFIDLGLEDLALDSFRRMQRARINVDQTTISTILPACNLKFGKQIHAFIRKISFDLVVPVWNALIHMYSKCGCIGSAYSVFSNMINRDLVSWNSMIGGFGMHGHGRAALHLLKEMNHSGICPNSVTFTSVLSACSHAGLVDEGLQVFHSMMKEYGVIPSMEHYACIVDMLARDGQLEDAVSFIHRMPLEPDKCIWGALLAACRAHQNVNVAKLAAEQLVQLEPGNAGHYVTLSNIYARAGRWDEAVQVRKQMEAQGSGSEAKPCKSERMVSASAMCVVQPKILSSLMGNCLRQSKQPVHQLFRYNPGPGSKHVSMQLSKRFSGLTNLLFNGSRNADKVLNTKRKRLRPGKISPHRPVPDHIPKPPYVKSKKPPGIASGPEVHDEKGIECMRASGRLAAQVLEFAGTLVKPGIKTDEIDQAVHQMIIDNGAYPSPLGYGGFPKSVCTSVNECICHGIPDSRALEDGDIINIDVTVYLNGYHGDTSATFFCGDVDDEGRKLVQVTKECLDKAISICAPGVELKKIGKTIQEHADKYRYGVVRQFVGHGVGRVFHADPVVLHFRNNETGRMVVNQTFTIEPMLTLGSFNPVMWDDNWTVVTEDGSLSAQFEHTILITEDGAEILTRC
;
A
#
# COMPACT_ATOMS: atom_id res chain seq x y z
N MET A 1 28.49 -42.82 -5.91
CA MET A 1 28.59 -43.63 -4.68
C MET A 1 27.28 -43.46 -3.91
N VAL A 2 26.41 -44.48 -3.96
CA VAL A 2 25.84 -45.25 -2.82
C VAL A 2 24.91 -44.40 -1.92
N SER A 3 23.62 -44.69 -1.68
CA SER A 3 22.84 -45.93 -1.80
C SER A 3 21.35 -45.68 -2.08
N ALA A 4 20.76 -46.55 -2.88
CA ALA A 4 19.33 -46.85 -2.89
C ALA A 4 18.96 -47.76 -1.70
N SER A 5 17.78 -47.58 -1.10
CA SER A 5 16.86 -48.65 -0.64
C SER A 5 15.82 -48.11 0.36
N ALA A 6 14.53 -48.14 -0.01
CA ALA A 6 13.43 -48.66 0.82
C ALA A 6 12.07 -48.26 0.20
N MET A 7 11.64 -49.00 -0.83
CA MET A 7 10.22 -49.19 -1.11
C MET A 7 9.61 -49.95 0.09
N ARG A 8 8.64 -49.34 0.78
CA ARG A 8 7.71 -50.07 1.63
C ARG A 8 6.30 -49.92 1.06
N VAL A 9 5.85 -51.05 0.51
CA VAL A 9 4.46 -51.42 0.26
C VAL A 9 3.66 -51.18 1.55
N VAL A 10 2.61 -50.37 1.48
CA VAL A 10 1.51 -50.37 2.46
C VAL A 10 0.21 -50.52 1.68
N GLN A 11 -0.49 -51.62 1.96
CA GLN A 11 -1.78 -52.01 1.41
C GLN A 11 -2.87 -50.96 1.74
N PRO A 12 -3.88 -50.77 0.87
CA PRO A 12 -5.08 -50.06 1.24
C PRO A 12 -6.04 -51.02 1.96
N THR A 13 -6.11 -50.89 3.28
CA THR A 13 -7.20 -51.47 4.08
C THR A 13 -7.94 -50.34 4.80
N ILE A 14 -9.27 -50.45 4.77
CA ILE A 14 -10.29 -49.67 5.51
C ILE A 14 -10.84 -48.44 4.76
N LEU A 15 -11.82 -48.71 3.88
CA LEU A 15 -13.09 -47.97 3.85
C LEU A 15 -14.17 -48.85 3.18
N SER A 16 -14.45 -49.97 3.83
CA SER A 16 -15.61 -50.84 3.58
C SER A 16 -16.45 -50.88 4.85
N THR A 17 -17.34 -49.90 5.04
CA THR A 17 -18.48 -49.93 5.97
C THR A 17 -19.38 -48.73 5.68
N PHE A 18 -20.65 -48.99 5.34
CA PHE A 18 -21.66 -48.10 4.72
C PHE A 18 -21.40 -47.85 3.22
N VAL A 19 -21.91 -48.62 2.26
CA VAL A 19 -23.30 -49.05 2.04
C VAL A 19 -23.28 -50.44 1.40
N GLY A 20 -23.69 -51.45 2.17
CA GLY A 20 -24.01 -52.77 1.65
C GLY A 20 -25.50 -52.86 1.28
N ASN A 21 -25.76 -53.50 0.15
CA ASN A 21 -27.01 -54.17 -0.21
C ASN A 21 -28.24 -53.29 -0.51
N ARG A 22 -28.32 -52.82 -1.76
CA ARG A 22 -29.48 -53.01 -2.67
C ARG A 22 -29.01 -52.68 -4.10
N LEU A 23 -29.38 -53.52 -5.07
CA LEU A 23 -29.04 -53.47 -6.51
C LEU A 23 -27.82 -54.29 -6.98
N LEU A 24 -27.77 -55.56 -6.59
CA LEU A 24 -27.10 -56.61 -7.37
C LEU A 24 -28.09 -57.77 -7.59
N GLN A 25 -29.09 -57.55 -8.45
CA GLN A 25 -29.88 -58.61 -9.08
C GLN A 25 -30.39 -58.13 -10.45
N SER A 26 -29.56 -58.29 -11.48
CA SER A 26 -29.93 -58.64 -12.87
C SER A 26 -28.81 -58.33 -13.87
N ALA A 27 -27.62 -58.88 -13.67
CA ALA A 27 -26.60 -58.93 -14.72
C ALA A 27 -26.55 -60.35 -15.28
N GLN A 28 -27.19 -60.58 -16.43
CA GLN A 28 -26.78 -61.63 -17.37
C GLN A 28 -25.88 -61.02 -18.45
N PRO A 29 -24.84 -61.73 -18.91
CA PRO A 29 -23.86 -61.19 -19.85
C PRO A 29 -24.34 -61.42 -21.29
N LEU A 30 -24.63 -60.35 -22.03
CA LEU A 30 -24.84 -60.39 -23.48
C LEU A 30 -23.58 -59.90 -24.20
N HIS A 31 -22.57 -60.75 -24.22
CA HIS A 31 -21.48 -60.69 -25.18
C HIS A 31 -21.85 -61.63 -26.34
N GLN A 32 -22.70 -61.17 -27.26
CA GLN A 32 -22.92 -61.70 -28.63
C GLN A 32 -24.18 -61.04 -29.23
N LEU A 33 -23.99 -60.03 -30.10
CA LEU A 33 -24.88 -59.67 -31.23
C LEU A 33 -24.40 -58.37 -31.91
N PHE A 34 -23.18 -58.35 -32.43
CA PHE A 34 -22.81 -57.41 -33.51
C PHE A 34 -21.85 -58.10 -34.48
N SER A 35 -22.39 -59.04 -35.24
CA SER A 35 -21.85 -59.46 -36.52
C SER A 35 -23.01 -59.49 -37.53
N TYR A 36 -23.26 -58.37 -38.19
CA TYR A 36 -24.00 -58.37 -39.44
C TYR A 36 -23.39 -57.34 -40.38
N ASN A 37 -22.78 -57.88 -41.45
CA ASN A 37 -22.34 -57.13 -42.62
C ASN A 37 -23.53 -56.39 -43.24
N PRO A 38 -23.37 -55.13 -43.67
CA PRO A 38 -24.33 -54.50 -44.57
C PRO A 38 -24.15 -55.06 -45.99
N VAL A 39 -25.19 -55.70 -46.52
CA VAL A 39 -25.34 -55.94 -47.97
C VAL A 39 -25.85 -54.64 -48.61
N PRO A 40 -25.35 -54.23 -49.79
CA PRO A 40 -25.40 -52.85 -50.24
C PRO A 40 -26.73 -52.52 -50.93
N VAL A 41 -27.24 -51.32 -50.66
CA VAL A 41 -28.15 -50.63 -51.57
C VAL A 41 -27.49 -49.32 -51.94
N ALA A 42 -26.99 -49.26 -53.16
CA ALA A 42 -26.38 -48.08 -53.75
C ALA A 42 -27.44 -47.01 -53.99
N THR A 43 -27.27 -45.84 -53.37
CA THR A 43 -27.39 -44.54 -54.04
C THR A 43 -26.44 -43.58 -53.35
N ASP A 44 -25.27 -43.38 -53.96
CA ASP A 44 -24.30 -42.34 -53.63
C ASP A 44 -24.94 -40.95 -53.74
N LEU A 45 -24.85 -40.17 -52.66
CA LEU A 45 -24.69 -38.71 -52.69
C LEU A 45 -24.17 -38.26 -51.31
N ASP A 46 -22.99 -37.65 -51.33
CA ASP A 46 -22.13 -37.27 -50.20
C ASP A 46 -22.78 -36.19 -49.28
N TYR A 47 -23.54 -36.59 -48.26
CA TYR A 47 -24.33 -35.71 -47.37
C TYR A 47 -23.50 -34.70 -46.54
N ALA A 48 -22.18 -34.89 -46.42
CA ALA A 48 -21.31 -34.04 -45.61
C ALA A 48 -20.91 -32.72 -46.27
N LYS A 49 -21.12 -32.54 -47.59
CA LYS A 49 -20.68 -31.34 -48.36
C LYS A 49 -21.73 -30.24 -48.58
N ILE A 50 -22.98 -30.42 -48.11
CA ILE A 50 -24.06 -29.43 -48.32
C ILE A 50 -23.92 -28.26 -47.31
N PRO A 51 -24.03 -26.96 -47.70
CA PRO A 51 -23.99 -25.83 -46.76
C PRO A 51 -25.03 -25.95 -45.64
N LYS A 52 -24.67 -25.57 -44.39
CA LYS A 52 -25.52 -25.73 -43.19
C LYS A 52 -26.90 -25.10 -43.36
N GLU A 53 -26.97 -23.92 -43.94
CA GLU A 53 -28.21 -23.18 -44.24
C GLU A 53 -29.14 -23.95 -45.18
N LEU A 54 -28.57 -24.63 -46.19
CA LEU A 54 -29.32 -25.45 -47.14
C LEU A 54 -29.89 -26.72 -46.48
N ARG A 55 -29.20 -27.27 -45.46
CA ARG A 55 -29.71 -28.41 -44.66
C ARG A 55 -30.88 -28.01 -43.77
N VAL A 56 -30.77 -26.86 -43.11
CA VAL A 56 -31.86 -26.28 -42.29
C VAL A 56 -33.07 -25.97 -43.16
N TRP A 57 -32.85 -25.40 -44.35
CA TRP A 57 -33.93 -25.12 -45.31
C TRP A 57 -34.57 -26.40 -45.86
N ARG A 58 -33.80 -27.43 -46.22
CA ARG A 58 -34.33 -28.73 -46.69
C ARG A 58 -35.10 -29.46 -45.58
N ALA A 59 -34.63 -29.44 -44.35
CA ALA A 59 -35.32 -30.02 -43.19
C ALA A 59 -36.59 -29.23 -42.83
N HIS A 60 -36.55 -27.89 -42.87
CA HIS A 60 -37.72 -27.03 -42.73
C HIS A 60 -38.76 -27.36 -43.80
N ARG A 61 -38.33 -27.50 -45.07
CA ARG A 61 -39.19 -27.88 -46.20
C ARG A 61 -39.79 -29.27 -46.04
N ALA A 62 -39.03 -30.26 -45.56
CA ALA A 62 -39.57 -31.60 -45.28
C ALA A 62 -40.64 -31.59 -44.18
N ILE A 63 -40.43 -30.83 -43.09
CA ILE A 63 -41.39 -30.69 -41.99
C ILE A 63 -42.63 -29.89 -42.40
N SER A 64 -42.48 -28.91 -43.29
CA SER A 64 -43.61 -28.18 -43.87
C SER A 64 -44.36 -29.00 -44.94
N ILE A 65 -43.72 -29.93 -45.65
CA ILE A 65 -44.40 -30.88 -46.56
C ILE A 65 -45.18 -31.96 -45.80
N LEU A 66 -44.68 -32.40 -44.63
CA LEU A 66 -45.43 -33.27 -43.71
C LEU A 66 -46.70 -32.61 -43.15
N SER A 67 -46.90 -31.30 -43.36
CA SER A 67 -48.10 -30.57 -42.96
C SER A 67 -49.20 -30.49 -44.03
N THR A 68 -48.86 -30.74 -45.30
CA THR A 68 -49.82 -30.67 -46.43
C THR A 68 -50.34 -32.03 -46.86
N THR A 69 -49.71 -33.11 -46.42
CA THR A 69 -50.15 -34.49 -46.66
C THR A 69 -50.80 -35.02 -45.38
N ASN A 70 -51.98 -35.66 -45.48
CA ASN A 70 -52.78 -36.15 -44.36
C ASN A 70 -52.16 -37.38 -43.65
N SER A 71 -50.83 -37.47 -43.57
CA SER A 71 -50.07 -38.64 -43.14
C SER A 71 -49.15 -38.30 -41.96
N LYS A 72 -49.43 -38.93 -40.81
CA LYS A 72 -48.63 -39.03 -39.56
C LYS A 72 -47.97 -37.75 -39.01
N ALA A 73 -48.34 -37.38 -37.79
CA ALA A 73 -47.64 -36.35 -37.01
C ALA A 73 -46.12 -36.63 -36.96
N PRO A 74 -45.26 -35.61 -37.12
CA PRO A 74 -43.81 -35.79 -37.09
C PRO A 74 -43.40 -36.38 -35.74
N SER A 75 -42.53 -37.38 -35.78
CA SER A 75 -42.07 -38.06 -34.58
C SER A 75 -41.24 -37.12 -33.68
N PRO A 76 -41.23 -37.33 -32.35
CA PRO A 76 -40.35 -36.58 -31.44
C PRO A 76 -38.87 -36.61 -31.86
N SER A 77 -38.42 -37.72 -32.46
CA SER A 77 -37.05 -37.90 -32.96
C SER A 77 -36.73 -36.96 -34.13
N GLU A 78 -37.65 -36.83 -35.10
CA GLU A 78 -37.49 -35.94 -36.26
C GLU A 78 -37.48 -34.47 -35.84
N LEU A 79 -38.35 -34.09 -34.90
CA LEU A 79 -38.36 -32.75 -34.31
C LEU A 79 -37.09 -32.45 -33.51
N SER A 80 -36.57 -33.42 -32.77
CA SER A 80 -35.28 -33.27 -32.05
C SER A 80 -34.11 -33.04 -33.01
N VAL A 81 -34.03 -33.78 -34.11
CA VAL A 81 -32.99 -33.57 -35.14
C VAL A 81 -33.11 -32.18 -35.74
N TYR A 82 -34.33 -31.73 -36.00
CA TYR A 82 -34.57 -30.40 -36.55
C TYR A 82 -34.21 -29.26 -35.59
N LEU A 83 -34.56 -29.38 -34.31
CA LEU A 83 -34.14 -28.43 -33.27
C LEU A 83 -32.62 -28.39 -33.11
N GLN A 84 -31.94 -29.54 -33.17
CA GLN A 84 -30.48 -29.59 -33.12
C GLN A 84 -29.84 -28.89 -34.33
N LEU A 85 -30.43 -29.03 -35.52
CA LEU A 85 -29.98 -28.30 -36.71
C LEU A 85 -30.13 -26.79 -36.52
N CYS A 86 -31.25 -26.33 -35.96
CA CYS A 86 -31.48 -24.92 -35.65
C CYS A 86 -30.48 -24.38 -34.62
N SER A 87 -30.14 -25.16 -33.57
CA SER A 87 -29.06 -24.87 -32.61
C SER A 87 -27.74 -24.65 -33.33
N ASN A 88 -27.34 -25.61 -34.16
CA ASN A 88 -26.03 -25.63 -34.83
C ASN A 88 -25.89 -24.52 -35.88
N SER A 89 -27.00 -23.98 -36.38
CA SER A 89 -27.06 -22.90 -37.37
C SER A 89 -27.49 -21.55 -36.78
N LYS A 90 -27.67 -21.45 -35.46
CA LYS A 90 -28.20 -20.25 -34.77
C LYS A 90 -29.46 -19.66 -35.41
N SER A 91 -30.34 -20.52 -35.93
CA SER A 91 -31.51 -20.13 -36.74
C SER A 91 -32.77 -19.97 -35.88
N LEU A 92 -32.83 -18.88 -35.11
CA LEU A 92 -33.89 -18.64 -34.12
C LEU A 92 -35.30 -18.64 -34.72
N ASN A 93 -35.50 -18.04 -35.89
CA ASN A 93 -36.82 -17.95 -36.53
C ASN A 93 -37.35 -19.34 -36.88
N GLN A 94 -36.53 -20.18 -37.50
CA GLN A 94 -36.87 -21.57 -37.83
C GLN A 94 -37.11 -22.39 -36.55
N GLY A 95 -36.33 -22.16 -35.50
CA GLY A 95 -36.57 -22.73 -34.17
C GLY A 95 -37.93 -22.35 -33.56
N LYS A 96 -38.35 -21.08 -33.69
CA LYS A 96 -39.68 -20.61 -33.25
C LYS A 96 -40.82 -21.27 -34.04
N HIS A 97 -40.64 -21.47 -35.35
CA HIS A 97 -41.61 -22.20 -36.17
C HIS A 97 -41.71 -23.67 -35.76
N ALA A 98 -40.58 -24.32 -35.45
CA ALA A 98 -40.54 -25.67 -34.91
C ALA A 98 -41.28 -25.77 -33.57
N HIS A 99 -41.06 -24.80 -32.68
CA HIS A 99 -41.71 -24.71 -31.39
C HIS A 99 -43.24 -24.54 -31.52
N GLN A 100 -43.69 -23.66 -32.41
CA GLN A 100 -45.13 -23.52 -32.71
C GLN A 100 -45.73 -24.84 -33.20
N LYS A 101 -45.00 -25.58 -34.05
CA LYS A 101 -45.45 -26.88 -34.54
C LYS A 101 -45.53 -27.94 -33.43
N ILE A 102 -44.59 -27.93 -32.50
CA ILE A 102 -44.60 -28.79 -31.29
C ILE A 102 -45.86 -28.55 -30.46
N ILE A 103 -46.25 -27.29 -30.26
CA ILE A 103 -47.49 -26.92 -29.55
C ILE A 103 -48.72 -27.42 -30.32
N GLN A 104 -48.78 -27.21 -31.64
CA GLN A 104 -49.90 -27.68 -32.48
C GLN A 104 -50.06 -29.20 -32.49
N CYS A 105 -48.96 -29.94 -32.35
CA CYS A 105 -48.96 -31.40 -32.28
C CYS A 105 -49.21 -31.94 -30.85
N GLY A 106 -49.41 -31.07 -29.85
CA GLY A 106 -49.61 -31.47 -28.44
C GLY A 106 -48.38 -32.12 -27.80
N LEU A 107 -47.18 -31.80 -28.31
CA LEU A 107 -45.91 -32.35 -27.83
C LEU A 107 -45.19 -31.40 -26.86
N ASP A 108 -45.78 -30.26 -26.54
CA ASP A 108 -45.25 -29.22 -25.63
C ASP A 108 -45.16 -29.67 -24.17
N GLN A 109 -45.85 -30.75 -23.81
CA GLN A 109 -45.76 -31.37 -22.48
C GLN A 109 -44.70 -32.49 -22.40
N ASN A 110 -44.07 -32.85 -23.51
CA ASN A 110 -43.07 -33.94 -23.53
C ASN A 110 -41.72 -33.42 -22.99
N PRO A 111 -41.22 -33.92 -21.83
CA PRO A 111 -40.01 -33.40 -21.20
C PRO A 111 -38.75 -33.49 -22.08
N PHE A 112 -38.66 -34.49 -22.95
CA PHE A 112 -37.55 -34.67 -23.90
C PHE A 112 -37.54 -33.54 -24.95
N ILE A 113 -38.70 -33.21 -25.51
CA ILE A 113 -38.83 -32.15 -26.53
C ILE A 113 -38.65 -30.77 -25.89
N VAL A 114 -39.22 -30.54 -24.72
CA VAL A 114 -39.04 -29.28 -23.98
C VAL A 114 -37.56 -29.06 -23.65
N THR A 115 -36.83 -30.10 -23.22
CA THR A 115 -35.37 -30.02 -23.00
C THR A 115 -34.62 -29.61 -24.29
N LYS A 116 -35.02 -30.16 -25.44
CA LYS A 116 -34.44 -29.78 -26.74
C LYS A 116 -34.76 -28.35 -27.16
N LEU A 117 -35.95 -27.86 -26.82
CA LEU A 117 -36.31 -26.46 -27.02
C LEU A 117 -35.50 -25.52 -26.13
N VAL A 118 -35.32 -25.86 -24.84
CA VAL A 118 -34.44 -25.12 -23.91
C VAL A 118 -33.03 -24.98 -24.50
N GLN A 119 -32.46 -26.09 -24.98
CA GLN A 119 -31.14 -26.12 -25.63
C GLN A 119 -31.09 -25.24 -26.88
N MET A 120 -32.09 -25.36 -27.78
CA MET A 120 -32.16 -24.58 -29.01
C MET A 120 -32.23 -23.07 -28.75
N TYR A 121 -33.10 -22.63 -27.83
CA TYR A 121 -33.20 -21.21 -27.47
C TYR A 121 -31.94 -20.69 -26.78
N ALA A 122 -31.32 -21.48 -25.90
CA ALA A 122 -30.06 -21.12 -25.25
C ALA A 122 -28.89 -20.99 -26.25
N ASP A 123 -28.85 -21.81 -27.31
CA ASP A 123 -27.83 -21.72 -28.37
C ASP A 123 -28.08 -20.60 -29.37
N CYS A 124 -29.34 -20.15 -29.50
CA CYS A 124 -29.75 -19.01 -30.33
C CYS A 124 -29.75 -17.69 -29.55
N ASP A 125 -29.13 -17.66 -28.36
CA ASP A 125 -28.97 -16.48 -27.51
C ASP A 125 -30.31 -15.83 -27.03
N ASP A 126 -31.40 -16.62 -26.95
CA ASP A 126 -32.72 -16.20 -26.40
C ASP A 126 -32.95 -16.82 -25.00
N LEU A 127 -32.33 -16.21 -23.99
CA LEU A 127 -32.42 -16.65 -22.59
C LEU A 127 -33.85 -16.62 -22.04
N VAL A 128 -34.65 -15.63 -22.42
CA VAL A 128 -36.00 -15.44 -21.87
C VAL A 128 -36.90 -16.61 -22.24
N SER A 129 -36.90 -17.02 -23.51
CA SER A 129 -37.67 -18.18 -23.97
C SER A 129 -37.11 -19.48 -23.39
N SER A 130 -35.78 -19.61 -23.30
CA SER A 130 -35.11 -20.78 -22.74
C SER A 130 -35.46 -20.98 -21.25
N ARG A 131 -35.38 -19.92 -20.42
CA ARG A 131 -35.69 -19.99 -18.99
C ARG A 131 -37.16 -20.27 -18.73
N LYS A 132 -38.09 -19.66 -19.48
CA LYS A 132 -39.53 -19.97 -19.36
C LYS A 132 -39.84 -21.44 -19.60
N LEU A 133 -39.22 -22.05 -20.61
CA LEU A 133 -39.39 -23.47 -20.90
C LEU A 133 -38.73 -24.36 -19.84
N PHE A 134 -37.59 -23.92 -19.31
CA PHE A 134 -36.90 -24.59 -18.22
C PHE A 134 -37.75 -24.61 -16.95
N ASP A 135 -38.31 -23.48 -16.55
CA ASP A 135 -39.15 -23.35 -15.35
C ASP A 135 -40.46 -24.17 -15.45
N ASN A 136 -40.92 -24.47 -16.66
CA ASN A 136 -42.07 -25.34 -16.90
C ASN A 136 -41.76 -26.85 -16.77
N LEU A 137 -40.50 -27.24 -16.69
CA LEU A 137 -40.12 -28.64 -16.46
C LEU A 137 -40.29 -28.99 -14.99
N LEU A 138 -41.21 -29.91 -14.67
CA LEU A 138 -41.41 -30.41 -13.30
C LEU A 138 -40.16 -31.07 -12.70
N LYS A 139 -39.34 -31.70 -13.54
CA LYS A 139 -38.04 -32.30 -13.18
C LYS A 139 -37.03 -32.06 -14.32
N PRO A 140 -36.29 -30.94 -14.29
CA PRO A 140 -35.27 -30.68 -15.30
C PRO A 140 -34.14 -31.73 -15.20
N ASN A 141 -33.80 -32.36 -16.32
CA ASN A 141 -32.70 -33.32 -16.38
C ASN A 141 -31.34 -32.61 -16.59
N VAL A 142 -30.24 -33.35 -16.49
CA VAL A 142 -28.88 -32.81 -16.66
C VAL A 142 -28.69 -32.04 -17.97
N PHE A 143 -29.34 -32.45 -19.08
CA PHE A 143 -29.22 -31.77 -20.36
C PHE A 143 -29.86 -30.37 -20.36
N ALA A 144 -30.99 -30.20 -19.67
CA ALA A 144 -31.63 -28.90 -19.51
C ALA A 144 -30.75 -27.95 -18.69
N TRP A 145 -30.16 -28.44 -17.59
CA TRP A 145 -29.20 -27.68 -16.78
C TRP A 145 -27.94 -27.31 -17.56
N THR A 146 -27.35 -28.24 -18.31
CA THR A 146 -26.16 -28.00 -19.14
C THR A 146 -26.39 -26.92 -20.19
N ALA A 147 -27.61 -26.79 -20.74
CA ALA A 147 -27.97 -25.71 -21.66
C ALA A 147 -27.98 -24.34 -20.97
N ILE A 148 -28.64 -24.23 -19.81
CA ILE A 148 -28.70 -22.97 -19.02
C ILE A 148 -27.31 -22.56 -18.54
N LEU A 149 -26.56 -23.48 -17.91
CA LEU A 149 -25.17 -23.24 -17.50
C LEU A 149 -24.27 -22.89 -18.68
N GLY A 150 -24.51 -23.51 -19.84
CA GLY A 150 -23.80 -23.22 -21.09
C GLY A 150 -24.05 -21.81 -21.59
N PHE A 151 -25.29 -21.32 -21.49
CA PHE A 151 -25.63 -19.94 -21.82
C PHE A 151 -24.87 -18.97 -20.91
N TYR A 152 -24.98 -19.14 -19.59
CA TYR A 152 -24.35 -18.22 -18.62
C TYR A 152 -22.83 -18.19 -18.76
N SER A 153 -22.20 -19.36 -18.89
CA SER A 153 -20.74 -19.49 -19.06
C SER A 153 -20.23 -18.80 -20.34
N ARG A 154 -20.98 -18.87 -21.45
CA ARG A 154 -20.60 -18.21 -22.74
C ARG A 154 -20.72 -16.70 -22.69
N HIS A 155 -21.68 -16.16 -21.92
CA HIS A 155 -21.96 -14.72 -21.83
C HIS A 155 -21.21 -14.02 -20.70
N GLY A 156 -20.36 -14.72 -19.95
CA GLY A 156 -19.62 -14.13 -18.83
C GLY A 156 -20.47 -13.90 -17.57
N MET A 157 -21.68 -14.46 -17.52
CA MET A 157 -22.59 -14.40 -16.37
C MET A 157 -22.17 -15.45 -15.34
N HIS A 158 -21.03 -15.20 -14.69
CA HIS A 158 -20.37 -16.20 -13.86
C HIS A 158 -21.09 -16.46 -12.53
N GLU A 159 -21.69 -15.43 -11.93
CA GLU A 159 -22.43 -15.57 -10.67
C GLU A 159 -23.68 -16.43 -10.88
N GLU A 160 -24.47 -16.12 -11.90
CA GLU A 160 -25.68 -16.87 -12.27
C GLU A 160 -25.34 -18.31 -12.69
N CYS A 161 -24.17 -18.54 -13.29
CA CYS A 161 -23.70 -19.88 -13.61
C CYS A 161 -23.44 -20.71 -12.34
N VAL A 162 -22.85 -20.11 -11.30
CA VAL A 162 -22.61 -20.79 -10.01
C VAL A 162 -23.94 -21.01 -9.27
N GLU A 163 -24.83 -20.02 -9.26
CA GLU A 163 -26.16 -20.14 -8.64
C GLU A 163 -26.98 -21.27 -9.28
N ALA A 164 -27.04 -21.32 -10.61
CA ALA A 164 -27.75 -22.39 -11.33
C ALA A 164 -27.14 -23.79 -11.07
N TYR A 165 -25.82 -23.88 -10.81
CA TYR A 165 -25.21 -25.15 -10.40
C TYR A 165 -25.67 -25.56 -9.00
N VAL A 166 -25.68 -24.63 -8.05
CA VAL A 166 -26.19 -24.90 -6.70
C VAL A 166 -27.66 -25.32 -6.76
N GLU A 167 -28.47 -24.66 -7.58
CA GLU A 167 -29.88 -25.01 -7.81
C GLU A 167 -30.01 -26.43 -8.38
N MET A 168 -29.17 -26.83 -9.34
CA MET A 168 -29.13 -28.18 -9.90
C MET A 168 -28.87 -29.24 -8.83
N ILE A 169 -27.89 -29.01 -7.95
CA ILE A 169 -27.54 -29.93 -6.85
C ILE A 169 -28.67 -30.02 -5.83
N LEU A 170 -29.31 -28.89 -5.49
CA LEU A 170 -30.46 -28.86 -4.57
C LEU A 170 -31.69 -29.60 -5.12
N ASN A 171 -31.81 -29.74 -6.44
CA ASN A 171 -32.84 -30.53 -7.11
C ASN A 171 -32.46 -32.02 -7.26
N ASP A 172 -31.43 -32.49 -6.55
CA ASP A 172 -30.92 -33.88 -6.58
C ASP A 172 -30.54 -34.36 -8.00
N VAL A 173 -30.10 -33.45 -8.88
CA VAL A 173 -29.63 -33.81 -10.23
C VAL A 173 -28.10 -33.88 -10.24
N LEU A 174 -27.56 -35.07 -10.53
CA LEU A 174 -26.12 -35.29 -10.58
C LEU A 174 -25.46 -34.61 -11.81
N PRO A 175 -24.36 -33.86 -11.63
CA PRO A 175 -23.60 -33.29 -12.73
C PRO A 175 -22.92 -34.33 -13.61
N ASP A 176 -22.75 -34.00 -14.89
CA ASP A 176 -21.96 -34.77 -15.84
C ASP A 176 -20.65 -34.05 -16.22
N GLY A 177 -19.82 -34.72 -17.03
CA GLY A 177 -18.57 -34.17 -17.53
C GLY A 177 -18.69 -32.90 -18.37
N TYR A 178 -19.89 -32.51 -18.82
CA TYR A 178 -20.14 -31.28 -19.57
C TYR A 178 -20.55 -30.11 -18.67
N VAL A 179 -21.08 -30.39 -17.48
CA VAL A 179 -21.40 -29.38 -16.45
C VAL A 179 -20.12 -28.84 -15.81
N PHE A 180 -19.23 -29.73 -15.34
CA PHE A 180 -18.07 -29.32 -14.54
C PHE A 180 -17.19 -28.25 -15.21
N PRO A 181 -16.78 -28.35 -16.48
CA PRO A 181 -15.96 -27.33 -17.12
C PRO A 181 -16.60 -25.93 -17.14
N LYS A 182 -17.94 -25.85 -17.25
CA LYS A 182 -18.67 -24.58 -17.30
C LYS A 182 -18.64 -23.86 -15.96
N VAL A 183 -18.88 -24.62 -14.89
CA VAL A 183 -18.94 -24.13 -13.51
C VAL A 183 -17.53 -23.86 -12.98
N LEU A 184 -16.56 -24.72 -13.27
CA LEU A 184 -15.15 -24.49 -12.92
C LEU A 184 -14.61 -23.24 -13.61
N ARG A 185 -14.95 -23.01 -14.88
CA ARG A 185 -14.63 -21.75 -15.57
C ARG A 185 -15.26 -20.56 -14.85
N ALA A 186 -16.52 -20.63 -14.44
CA ALA A 186 -17.16 -19.55 -13.69
C ALA A 186 -16.46 -19.30 -12.34
N CYS A 187 -16.11 -20.36 -11.60
CA CYS A 187 -15.34 -20.27 -10.36
C CYS A 187 -13.95 -19.64 -10.59
N ALA A 188 -13.29 -19.98 -11.69
CA ALA A 188 -11.99 -19.45 -12.06
C ALA A 188 -12.04 -17.95 -12.36
N GLN A 189 -13.09 -17.48 -13.04
CA GLN A 189 -13.27 -16.06 -13.37
C GLN A 189 -13.71 -15.22 -12.16
N LEU A 190 -14.42 -15.83 -11.21
CA LEU A 190 -14.80 -15.20 -9.94
C LEU A 190 -13.73 -15.34 -8.84
N SER A 191 -12.62 -16.06 -9.11
CA SER A 191 -11.62 -16.47 -8.13
C SER A 191 -12.23 -17.09 -6.86
N CYS A 192 -13.32 -17.86 -7.01
CA CYS A 192 -14.09 -18.43 -5.91
C CYS A 192 -13.60 -19.83 -5.52
N LEU A 193 -12.47 -19.89 -4.81
CA LEU A 193 -11.81 -21.14 -4.43
C LEU A 193 -12.73 -22.11 -3.65
N LYS A 194 -13.58 -21.59 -2.76
CA LYS A 194 -14.45 -22.40 -1.89
C LYS A 194 -15.44 -23.23 -2.70
N VAL A 195 -16.13 -22.59 -3.64
CA VAL A 195 -17.08 -23.29 -4.53
C VAL A 195 -16.32 -24.24 -5.44
N GLY A 196 -15.18 -23.81 -5.99
CA GLY A 196 -14.33 -24.67 -6.82
C GLY A 196 -13.89 -25.98 -6.13
N ILE A 197 -13.59 -25.94 -4.83
CA ILE A 197 -13.26 -27.14 -4.04
C ILE A 197 -14.48 -28.06 -3.90
N VAL A 198 -15.68 -27.51 -3.69
CA VAL A 198 -16.92 -28.31 -3.63
C VAL A 198 -17.18 -28.97 -4.99
N VAL A 199 -17.08 -28.22 -6.08
CA VAL A 199 -17.24 -28.75 -7.44
C VAL A 199 -16.21 -29.85 -7.72
N HIS A 200 -14.95 -29.68 -7.30
CA HIS A 200 -13.93 -30.73 -7.45
C HIS A 200 -14.25 -31.98 -6.62
N LYS A 201 -14.81 -31.84 -5.42
CA LYS A 201 -15.32 -32.98 -4.65
C LYS A 201 -16.43 -33.72 -5.42
N ASP A 202 -17.35 -32.97 -6.05
CA ASP A 202 -18.43 -33.55 -6.85
C ASP A 202 -17.89 -34.26 -8.11
N VAL A 203 -16.82 -33.75 -8.73
CA VAL A 203 -16.10 -34.43 -9.84
C VAL A 203 -15.64 -35.82 -9.43
N ILE A 204 -15.04 -35.95 -8.24
CA ILE A 204 -14.56 -37.24 -7.72
C ILE A 204 -15.73 -38.16 -7.39
N ILE A 205 -16.77 -37.64 -6.74
CA ILE A 205 -17.97 -38.43 -6.37
C ILE A 205 -18.67 -38.96 -7.62
N CYS A 206 -18.72 -38.17 -8.70
CA CYS A 206 -19.38 -38.54 -9.95
C CYS A 206 -18.49 -39.36 -10.90
N GLY A 207 -17.23 -39.65 -10.54
CA GLY A 207 -16.33 -40.49 -11.33
C GLY A 207 -15.71 -39.81 -12.56
N PHE A 208 -15.53 -38.48 -12.54
CA PHE A 208 -14.98 -37.69 -13.65
C PHE A 208 -13.53 -37.22 -13.41
N GLU A 209 -12.84 -37.73 -12.39
CA GLU A 209 -11.48 -37.35 -12.00
C GLU A 209 -10.39 -37.71 -13.03
N LEU A 210 -10.69 -38.62 -13.96
CA LEU A 210 -9.80 -38.99 -15.07
C LEU A 210 -10.16 -38.29 -16.39
N ASN A 211 -11.22 -37.48 -16.43
CA ASN A 211 -11.64 -36.80 -17.65
C ASN A 211 -10.70 -35.62 -17.96
N LEU A 212 -9.97 -35.69 -19.08
CA LEU A 212 -8.99 -34.66 -19.47
C LEU A 212 -9.56 -33.24 -19.50
N GLN A 213 -10.77 -33.06 -20.03
CA GLN A 213 -11.40 -31.74 -20.13
C GLN A 213 -11.75 -31.16 -18.74
N VAL A 214 -12.20 -32.03 -17.83
CA VAL A 214 -12.49 -31.65 -16.44
C VAL A 214 -11.19 -31.31 -15.71
N CYS A 215 -10.15 -32.13 -15.84
CA CYS A 215 -8.83 -31.89 -15.25
C CYS A 215 -8.19 -30.58 -15.74
N ASN A 216 -8.24 -30.30 -17.05
CA ASN A 216 -7.75 -29.04 -17.61
C ASN A 216 -8.51 -27.82 -17.04
N SER A 217 -9.82 -27.96 -16.82
CA SER A 217 -10.66 -26.92 -16.19
C SER A 217 -10.37 -26.76 -14.70
N LEU A 218 -10.05 -27.85 -13.99
CA LEU A 218 -9.61 -27.82 -12.59
C LEU A 218 -8.26 -27.12 -12.44
N ILE A 219 -7.31 -27.40 -13.35
CA ILE A 219 -6.00 -26.72 -13.39
C ILE A 219 -6.20 -25.21 -13.57
N ASP A 220 -7.02 -24.77 -14.53
CA ASP A 220 -7.33 -23.34 -14.73
C ASP A 220 -8.01 -22.72 -13.49
N MET A 221 -8.99 -23.41 -12.92
CA MET A 221 -9.71 -22.93 -11.73
C MET A 221 -8.79 -22.76 -10.53
N TYR A 222 -7.99 -23.77 -10.19
CA TYR A 222 -7.04 -23.67 -9.08
C TYR A 222 -5.95 -22.64 -9.33
N SER A 223 -5.46 -22.53 -10.57
CA SER A 223 -4.44 -21.55 -10.95
C SER A 223 -4.93 -20.11 -10.80
N LYS A 224 -6.18 -19.81 -11.20
CA LYS A 224 -6.78 -18.46 -11.07
C LYS A 224 -7.31 -18.14 -9.67
N CYS A 225 -7.35 -19.14 -8.79
CA CYS A 225 -7.69 -18.98 -7.38
C CYS A 225 -6.44 -18.99 -6.47
N ASP A 226 -5.27 -18.68 -7.03
CA ASP A 226 -3.97 -18.63 -6.33
C ASP A 226 -3.59 -19.92 -5.56
N ASN A 227 -4.12 -21.08 -5.97
CA ASN A 227 -3.82 -22.39 -5.38
C ASN A 227 -3.10 -23.29 -6.40
N ILE A 228 -1.97 -22.80 -6.89
CA ILE A 228 -1.15 -23.49 -7.90
C ILE A 228 -0.64 -24.87 -7.43
N GLY A 229 -0.51 -25.08 -6.11
CA GLY A 229 -0.15 -26.37 -5.55
C GLY A 229 -1.20 -27.46 -5.85
N SER A 230 -2.48 -27.12 -5.73
CA SER A 230 -3.57 -28.05 -6.07
C SER A 230 -3.68 -28.25 -7.59
N ALA A 231 -3.46 -27.19 -8.39
CA ALA A 231 -3.39 -27.31 -9.85
C ALA A 231 -2.28 -28.27 -10.29
N LYS A 232 -1.08 -28.14 -9.71
CA LYS A 232 0.05 -29.04 -9.99
C LYS A 232 -0.25 -30.48 -9.59
N ARG A 233 -0.92 -30.69 -8.46
CA ARG A 233 -1.36 -32.05 -8.05
C ARG A 233 -2.31 -32.68 -9.06
N VAL A 234 -3.34 -31.95 -9.51
CA VAL A 234 -4.24 -32.44 -10.55
C VAL A 234 -3.43 -32.80 -11.81
N PHE A 235 -2.52 -31.93 -12.26
CA PHE A 235 -1.67 -32.18 -13.42
C PHE A 235 -0.75 -33.40 -13.26
N ASP A 236 -0.23 -33.65 -12.06
CA ASP A 236 0.65 -34.79 -11.75
C ASP A 236 -0.11 -36.11 -11.69
N GLU A 237 -1.32 -36.09 -11.15
CA GLU A 237 -2.20 -37.26 -11.01
C GLU A 237 -2.86 -37.69 -12.35
N MET A 238 -2.77 -36.86 -13.41
CA MET A 238 -3.27 -37.22 -14.74
C MET A 238 -2.50 -38.38 -15.38
N ALA A 239 -3.23 -39.42 -15.80
CA ALA A 239 -2.68 -40.61 -16.47
C ALA A 239 -2.15 -40.32 -17.89
N GLY A 240 -2.71 -39.32 -18.57
CA GLY A 240 -2.27 -38.82 -19.87
C GLY A 240 -2.45 -37.31 -19.94
N ARG A 241 -1.58 -36.62 -20.67
CA ARG A 241 -1.58 -35.15 -20.78
C ARG A 241 -1.61 -34.78 -22.26
N ASP A 242 -2.56 -33.95 -22.64
CA ASP A 242 -2.62 -33.38 -23.98
C ASP A 242 -1.97 -31.99 -24.00
N LEU A 243 -1.85 -31.39 -25.19
CA LEU A 243 -1.33 -30.04 -25.36
C LEU A 243 -2.05 -29.02 -24.45
N TRP A 244 -3.35 -29.21 -24.21
CA TRP A 244 -4.15 -28.31 -23.37
C TRP A 244 -3.78 -28.45 -21.89
N SER A 245 -3.50 -29.65 -21.40
CA SER A 245 -3.01 -29.89 -20.04
C SER A 245 -1.69 -29.14 -19.80
N TRP A 246 -0.74 -29.25 -20.73
CA TRP A 246 0.54 -28.54 -20.65
C TRP A 246 0.33 -27.02 -20.69
N ASN A 247 -0.49 -26.52 -21.62
CA ASN A 247 -0.80 -25.10 -21.74
C ASN A 247 -1.45 -24.53 -20.49
N SER A 248 -2.45 -25.22 -19.93
CA SER A 248 -3.13 -24.82 -18.70
C SER A 248 -2.16 -24.73 -17.52
N MET A 249 -1.24 -25.68 -17.39
CA MET A 249 -0.27 -25.67 -16.28
C MET A 249 0.84 -24.63 -16.46
N ILE A 250 1.39 -24.48 -17.68
CA ILE A 250 2.38 -23.44 -18.00
C ILE A 250 1.77 -22.06 -17.77
N SER A 251 0.56 -21.81 -18.30
CA SER A 251 -0.17 -20.56 -18.08
C SER A 251 -0.45 -20.34 -16.60
N GLY A 252 -0.85 -21.39 -15.87
CA GLY A 252 -1.06 -21.34 -14.43
C GLY A 252 0.19 -20.87 -13.66
N TYR A 253 1.37 -21.41 -13.99
CA TYR A 253 2.63 -20.94 -13.40
C TYR A 253 2.96 -19.49 -13.75
N VAL A 254 2.76 -19.06 -15.00
CA VAL A 254 3.02 -17.67 -15.44
C VAL A 254 2.08 -16.69 -14.74
N CYS A 255 0.79 -17.00 -14.65
CA CYS A 255 -0.21 -16.19 -13.97
C CYS A 255 0.10 -16.02 -12.47
N ASN A 256 0.64 -17.06 -11.83
CA ASN A 256 1.04 -17.04 -10.41
C ASN A 256 2.47 -16.51 -10.19
N GLY A 257 3.16 -16.01 -11.22
CA GLY A 257 4.51 -15.45 -11.12
C GLY A 257 5.63 -16.47 -10.90
N LEU A 258 5.34 -17.77 -11.01
CA LEU A 258 6.31 -18.87 -10.89
C LEU A 258 7.02 -19.12 -12.23
N LEU A 259 7.66 -18.08 -12.76
CA LEU A 259 8.17 -18.03 -14.14
C LEU A 259 9.25 -19.08 -14.43
N GLY A 260 10.10 -19.41 -13.44
CA GLY A 260 11.13 -20.44 -13.58
C GLY A 260 10.53 -21.83 -13.82
N LEU A 261 9.54 -22.21 -13.01
CA LEU A 261 8.82 -23.49 -13.14
C LEU A 261 8.05 -23.56 -14.47
N ALA A 262 7.53 -22.45 -14.98
CA ALA A 262 6.88 -22.41 -16.29
C ALA A 262 7.85 -22.77 -17.43
N VAL A 263 9.07 -22.23 -17.39
CA VAL A 263 10.12 -22.52 -18.38
C VAL A 263 10.62 -23.95 -18.25
N GLU A 264 10.84 -24.44 -17.03
CA GLU A 264 11.21 -25.85 -16.79
C GLU A 264 10.14 -26.80 -17.33
N LEU A 265 8.85 -26.48 -17.12
CA LEU A 265 7.75 -27.29 -17.62
C LEU A 265 7.65 -27.26 -19.15
N PHE A 266 7.95 -26.12 -19.77
CA PHE A 266 8.06 -26.01 -21.23
C PHE A 266 9.21 -26.86 -21.79
N ASP A 267 10.36 -26.90 -21.11
CA ASP A 267 11.47 -27.77 -21.51
C ASP A 267 11.08 -29.25 -21.36
N CYS A 268 10.34 -29.62 -20.30
CA CYS A 268 9.79 -30.96 -20.12
C CYS A 268 8.79 -31.34 -21.22
N MET A 269 7.94 -30.41 -21.65
CA MET A 269 6.99 -30.61 -22.75
C MET A 269 7.72 -30.93 -24.06
N ASN A 270 8.78 -30.18 -24.37
CA ASN A 270 9.62 -30.42 -25.56
C ASN A 270 10.35 -31.77 -25.49
N LEU A 271 10.95 -32.10 -24.34
CA LEU A 271 11.61 -33.40 -24.11
C LEU A 271 10.63 -34.58 -24.19
N GLY A 272 9.38 -34.36 -23.80
CA GLY A 272 8.28 -35.32 -23.92
C GLY A 272 7.73 -35.48 -25.34
N GLY A 273 8.27 -34.76 -26.33
CA GLY A 273 7.85 -34.84 -27.73
C GLY A 273 6.50 -34.17 -28.03
N CYS A 274 6.00 -33.31 -27.14
CA CYS A 274 4.79 -32.54 -27.38
C CYS A 274 5.16 -31.20 -28.04
N GLU A 275 4.81 -31.02 -29.31
CA GLU A 275 5.15 -29.79 -30.03
C GLU A 275 4.33 -28.59 -29.50
N PRO A 276 5.00 -27.47 -29.15
CA PRO A 276 4.31 -26.29 -28.65
C PRO A 276 3.57 -25.55 -29.77
N ASP A 277 2.34 -25.12 -29.47
CA ASP A 277 1.56 -24.27 -30.34
C ASP A 277 1.84 -22.77 -30.08
N ILE A 278 1.23 -21.91 -30.90
CA ILE A 278 1.40 -20.45 -30.77
C ILE A 278 0.97 -19.93 -29.39
N VAL A 279 0.00 -20.57 -28.73
CA VAL A 279 -0.45 -20.20 -27.39
C VAL A 279 0.62 -20.52 -26.35
N THR A 280 1.23 -21.70 -26.45
CA THR A 280 2.38 -22.12 -25.63
C THR A 280 3.53 -21.12 -25.78
N LEU A 281 3.93 -20.84 -27.02
CA LEU A 281 5.06 -19.97 -27.33
C LEU A 281 4.84 -18.54 -26.83
N ASN A 282 3.63 -17.98 -27.01
CA ASN A 282 3.29 -16.65 -26.50
C ASN A 282 3.32 -16.59 -24.96
N THR A 283 2.84 -17.64 -24.28
CA THR A 283 2.84 -17.73 -22.81
C THR A 283 4.27 -17.77 -22.27
N VAL A 284 5.14 -18.55 -22.90
CA VAL A 284 6.56 -18.67 -22.52
C VAL A 284 7.35 -17.40 -22.89
N MET A 285 7.04 -16.76 -24.02
CA MET A 285 7.59 -15.45 -24.35
C MET A 285 7.25 -14.41 -23.28
N ASP A 286 5.99 -14.35 -22.84
CA ASP A 286 5.59 -13.47 -21.74
C ASP A 286 6.36 -13.79 -20.45
N ALA A 287 6.53 -15.08 -20.13
CA ALA A 287 7.35 -15.51 -19.00
C ALA A 287 8.79 -14.99 -19.09
N TYR A 288 9.46 -15.16 -20.24
CA TYR A 288 10.81 -14.64 -20.45
C TYR A 288 10.87 -13.11 -20.35
N CYS A 289 9.89 -12.40 -20.92
CA CYS A 289 9.77 -10.95 -20.77
C CYS A 289 9.58 -10.54 -19.31
N ARG A 290 8.80 -11.28 -18.52
CA ARG A 290 8.61 -11.07 -17.07
C ARG A 290 9.87 -11.33 -16.25
N MET A 291 10.70 -12.27 -16.68
CA MET A 291 12.03 -12.52 -16.09
C MET A 291 13.11 -11.52 -16.52
N GLY A 292 12.81 -10.59 -17.44
CA GLY A 292 13.81 -9.67 -18.00
C GLY A 292 14.64 -10.25 -19.15
N HIS A 293 14.41 -11.50 -19.55
CA HIS A 293 15.13 -12.22 -20.60
C HIS A 293 14.55 -11.96 -22.01
N CYS A 294 14.33 -10.69 -22.39
CA CYS A 294 13.71 -10.35 -23.68
C CYS A 294 14.43 -10.90 -24.91
N ASN A 295 15.76 -11.10 -24.85
CA ASN A 295 16.49 -11.71 -25.95
C ASN A 295 16.07 -13.18 -26.20
N LYS A 296 15.74 -13.94 -25.15
CA LYS A 296 15.21 -15.30 -25.29
C LYS A 296 13.80 -15.27 -25.85
N ALA A 297 12.96 -14.35 -25.39
CA ALA A 297 11.62 -14.14 -25.93
C ALA A 297 11.66 -13.79 -27.43
N LYS A 298 12.58 -12.91 -27.85
CA LYS A 298 12.77 -12.56 -29.26
C LYS A 298 13.21 -13.75 -30.11
N ARG A 299 14.09 -14.63 -29.61
CA ARG A 299 14.48 -15.86 -30.32
C ARG A 299 13.30 -16.80 -30.54
N ILE A 300 12.41 -16.94 -29.55
CA ILE A 300 11.18 -17.71 -29.71
C ILE A 300 10.29 -17.06 -30.76
N PHE A 301 10.12 -15.74 -30.71
CA PHE A 301 9.34 -15.01 -31.71
C PHE A 301 9.86 -15.22 -33.14
N GLU A 302 11.17 -15.21 -33.34
CA GLU A 302 11.81 -15.47 -34.64
C GLU A 302 11.60 -16.91 -35.14
N GLN A 303 11.28 -17.87 -34.27
CA GLN A 303 10.92 -19.25 -34.65
C GLN A 303 9.45 -19.37 -35.10
N ILE A 304 8.59 -18.40 -34.78
CA ILE A 304 7.18 -18.42 -35.17
C ILE A 304 7.08 -18.06 -36.65
N LYS A 305 6.73 -19.04 -37.49
CA LYS A 305 6.59 -18.84 -38.95
C LYS A 305 5.56 -17.79 -39.34
N ALA A 306 4.47 -17.68 -38.57
CA ALA A 306 3.37 -16.74 -38.81
C ALA A 306 2.94 -16.10 -37.47
N PRO A 307 3.63 -15.06 -36.99
CA PRO A 307 3.30 -14.41 -35.73
C PRO A 307 1.95 -13.68 -35.86
N ASN A 308 1.03 -13.98 -34.94
CA ASN A 308 -0.26 -13.31 -34.84
C ASN A 308 -0.18 -12.05 -33.97
N ILE A 309 -1.28 -11.30 -33.87
CA ILE A 309 -1.38 -10.08 -33.06
C ILE A 309 -0.87 -10.26 -31.63
N ILE A 310 -1.27 -11.35 -30.97
CA ILE A 310 -0.86 -11.65 -29.58
C ILE A 310 0.67 -11.80 -29.50
N SER A 311 1.29 -12.47 -30.48
CA SER A 311 2.75 -12.66 -30.51
C SER A 311 3.50 -11.32 -30.55
N TRP A 312 3.02 -10.40 -31.39
CA TRP A 312 3.58 -9.04 -31.50
C TRP A 312 3.32 -8.23 -30.23
N THR A 313 2.07 -8.19 -29.74
CA THR A 313 1.68 -7.44 -28.54
C THR A 313 2.46 -7.91 -27.30
N THR A 314 2.64 -9.22 -27.12
CA THR A 314 3.46 -9.79 -26.02
C THR A 314 4.90 -9.30 -26.09
N LEU A 315 5.50 -9.27 -27.28
CA LEU A 315 6.88 -8.80 -27.45
C LEU A 315 6.99 -7.29 -27.21
N ILE A 316 6.09 -6.48 -27.80
CA ILE A 316 6.06 -5.02 -27.64
C ILE A 316 5.88 -4.64 -26.17
N SER A 317 4.95 -5.30 -25.46
CA SER A 317 4.69 -5.11 -24.03
C SER A 317 5.87 -5.54 -23.17
N GLY A 318 6.49 -6.68 -23.48
CA GLY A 318 7.69 -7.15 -22.80
C GLY A 318 8.84 -6.14 -22.87
N TYR A 319 9.17 -5.64 -24.06
CA TYR A 319 10.23 -4.63 -24.23
C TYR A 319 9.87 -3.29 -23.60
N SER A 320 8.60 -2.85 -23.67
CA SER A 320 8.14 -1.63 -23.00
C SER A 320 8.31 -1.74 -21.48
N ARG A 321 7.89 -2.87 -20.88
CA ARG A 321 7.94 -3.11 -19.43
C ARG A 321 9.35 -3.17 -18.84
N ILE A 322 10.34 -3.62 -19.62
CA ILE A 322 11.75 -3.62 -19.21
C ILE A 322 12.37 -2.22 -19.32
N GLY A 323 11.68 -1.24 -19.92
CA GLY A 323 12.19 0.11 -20.15
C GLY A 323 12.92 0.28 -21.49
N SER A 324 12.96 -0.76 -22.32
CA SER A 324 13.52 -0.70 -23.68
C SER A 324 12.50 -0.12 -24.67
N HIS A 325 12.03 1.09 -24.38
CA HIS A 325 10.94 1.76 -25.12
C HIS A 325 11.26 2.00 -26.60
N GLU A 326 12.52 2.24 -26.94
CA GLU A 326 12.96 2.40 -28.34
C GLU A 326 12.82 1.09 -29.13
N ALA A 327 13.19 -0.04 -28.52
CA ALA A 327 13.02 -1.36 -29.13
C ALA A 327 11.52 -1.71 -29.26
N SER A 328 10.70 -1.36 -28.26
CA SER A 328 9.24 -1.51 -28.31
C SER A 328 8.63 -0.76 -29.51
N LEU A 329 9.02 0.50 -29.73
CA LEU A 329 8.60 1.29 -30.89
C LEU A 329 9.08 0.70 -32.22
N ARG A 330 10.32 0.20 -32.28
CA ARG A 330 10.85 -0.44 -33.49
C ARG A 330 10.07 -1.71 -33.84
N ILE A 331 9.81 -2.58 -32.86
CA ILE A 331 9.03 -3.81 -33.07
C ILE A 331 7.61 -3.47 -33.54
N PHE A 332 7.00 -2.42 -32.99
CA PHE A 332 5.69 -1.95 -33.47
C PHE A 332 5.73 -1.43 -34.92
N ARG A 333 6.80 -0.74 -35.32
CA ARG A 333 7.01 -0.34 -36.72
C ARG A 333 7.21 -1.56 -37.62
N ASP A 334 7.94 -2.57 -37.17
CA ASP A 334 8.13 -3.83 -37.91
C ASP A 334 6.80 -4.56 -38.10
N MET A 335 5.95 -4.57 -37.06
CA MET A 335 4.59 -5.11 -37.12
C MET A 335 3.75 -4.41 -38.20
N ILE A 336 3.69 -3.07 -38.18
CA ILE A 336 2.98 -2.29 -39.20
C ILE A 336 3.59 -2.50 -40.58
N GLY A 337 4.92 -2.53 -40.68
CA GLY A 337 5.65 -2.72 -41.94
C GLY A 337 5.41 -4.07 -42.58
N SER A 338 5.17 -5.12 -41.79
CA SER A 338 4.84 -6.46 -42.30
C SER A 338 3.53 -6.49 -43.09
N SER A 339 2.61 -5.56 -42.86
CA SER A 339 1.26 -5.47 -43.46
C SER A 339 0.39 -6.73 -43.32
N MET A 340 0.81 -7.74 -42.55
CA MET A 340 0.08 -8.99 -42.36
C MET A 340 -0.88 -8.95 -41.17
N VAL A 341 -0.61 -8.07 -40.20
CA VAL A 341 -1.34 -7.98 -38.93
C VAL A 341 -1.57 -6.52 -38.57
N ASP A 342 -2.82 -6.15 -38.32
CA ASP A 342 -3.18 -4.82 -37.84
C ASP A 342 -3.03 -4.74 -36.30
N PRO A 343 -2.50 -3.62 -35.76
CA PRO A 343 -2.47 -3.34 -34.33
C PRO A 343 -3.83 -3.42 -33.63
N ASP A 344 -3.86 -4.13 -32.50
CA ASP A 344 -4.97 -4.08 -31.55
C ASP A 344 -4.85 -2.86 -30.61
N LEU A 345 -5.90 -2.64 -29.82
CA LEU A 345 -5.93 -1.54 -28.85
C LEU A 345 -4.82 -1.66 -27.79
N ASP A 346 -4.44 -2.88 -27.40
CA ASP A 346 -3.41 -3.13 -26.39
C ASP A 346 -2.01 -2.79 -26.87
N SER A 347 -1.67 -3.13 -28.12
CA SER A 347 -0.42 -2.73 -28.76
C SER A 347 -0.34 -1.21 -28.92
N LEU A 348 -1.41 -0.54 -29.36
CA LEU A 348 -1.47 0.92 -29.44
C LEU A 348 -1.24 1.58 -28.08
N SER A 349 -1.94 1.12 -27.03
CA SER A 349 -1.80 1.61 -25.66
C SER A 349 -0.38 1.42 -25.12
N THR A 350 0.20 0.24 -25.32
CA THR A 350 1.57 -0.10 -24.89
C THR A 350 2.62 0.78 -25.55
N VAL A 351 2.48 1.07 -26.83
CA VAL A 351 3.45 1.89 -27.58
C VAL A 351 3.31 3.38 -27.21
N LEU A 352 2.10 3.83 -26.86
CA LEU A 352 1.91 5.16 -26.28
C LEU A 352 2.61 5.31 -24.92
N VAL A 353 2.62 4.27 -24.09
CA VAL A 353 3.44 4.23 -22.86
C VAL A 353 4.92 4.36 -23.21
N SER A 354 5.42 3.65 -24.23
CA SER A 354 6.80 3.83 -24.71
C SER A 354 7.07 5.26 -25.20
N CYS A 355 6.14 5.88 -25.92
CA CYS A 355 6.25 7.29 -26.35
C CYS A 355 6.30 8.25 -25.16
N ARG A 356 5.49 8.01 -24.13
CA ARG A 356 5.49 8.78 -22.88
C ARG A 356 6.88 8.76 -22.26
N HIS A 357 7.47 7.57 -22.05
CA HIS A 357 8.79 7.45 -21.39
C HIS A 357 9.93 8.06 -22.22
N LEU A 358 9.85 7.99 -23.55
CA LEU A 358 10.82 8.63 -24.45
C LEU A 358 10.61 10.14 -24.61
N GLY A 359 9.47 10.67 -24.18
CA GLY A 359 9.07 12.06 -24.46
C GLY A 359 8.81 12.34 -25.94
N SER A 360 8.54 11.31 -26.75
CA SER A 360 8.38 11.43 -28.21
C SER A 360 6.97 11.89 -28.59
N LEU A 361 6.77 13.21 -28.61
CA LEU A 361 5.48 13.81 -28.96
C LEU A 361 5.06 13.50 -30.41
N LEU A 362 6.01 13.40 -31.34
CA LEU A 362 5.71 13.15 -32.75
C LEU A 362 5.12 11.75 -32.94
N ASN A 363 5.84 10.71 -32.48
CA ASN A 363 5.37 9.33 -32.54
C ASN A 363 4.02 9.18 -31.82
N GLY A 364 3.86 9.81 -30.65
CA GLY A 364 2.60 9.78 -29.91
C GLY A 364 1.41 10.37 -30.68
N LYS A 365 1.63 11.46 -31.42
CA LYS A 365 0.60 12.06 -32.31
C LYS A 365 0.28 11.19 -33.51
N GLU A 366 1.29 10.55 -34.11
CA GLU A 366 1.10 9.63 -35.23
C GLU A 366 0.24 8.43 -34.81
N ILE A 367 0.53 7.83 -33.66
CA ILE A 367 -0.24 6.70 -33.11
C ILE A 367 -1.66 7.14 -32.74
N HIS A 368 -1.82 8.33 -32.14
CA HIS A 368 -3.13 8.90 -31.86
C HIS A 368 -3.95 9.08 -33.15
N GLY A 369 -3.35 9.65 -34.20
CA GLY A 369 -4.00 9.80 -35.50
C GLY A 369 -4.31 8.47 -36.18
N TYR A 370 -3.45 7.46 -36.03
CA TYR A 370 -3.68 6.10 -36.53
C TYR A 370 -4.89 5.46 -35.85
N GLY A 371 -4.96 5.52 -34.51
CA GLY A 371 -6.06 4.96 -33.72
C GLY A 371 -7.42 5.56 -34.08
N ILE A 372 -7.50 6.90 -34.22
CA ILE A 372 -8.73 7.59 -34.64
C ILE A 372 -9.21 7.12 -36.03
N LYS A 373 -8.29 6.79 -36.94
CA LYS A 373 -8.64 6.37 -38.32
C LYS A 373 -9.12 4.93 -38.41
N ARG A 374 -8.66 4.05 -37.52
CA ARG A 374 -8.90 2.60 -37.59
C ARG A 374 -10.05 2.13 -36.71
N GLU A 375 -10.22 2.74 -35.55
CA GLU A 375 -11.15 2.30 -34.52
C GLU A 375 -12.26 3.32 -34.31
N SER A 376 -13.40 2.87 -33.76
CA SER A 376 -14.43 3.80 -33.32
C SER A 376 -13.86 4.69 -32.21
N GLY A 377 -14.17 5.99 -32.23
CA GLY A 377 -13.62 6.91 -31.24
C GLY A 377 -13.87 6.44 -29.80
N ILE A 378 -15.05 5.88 -29.52
CA ILE A 378 -15.43 5.39 -28.19
C ILE A 378 -14.56 4.20 -27.76
N THR A 379 -14.41 3.16 -28.60
CA THR A 379 -13.59 1.98 -28.27
C THR A 379 -12.12 2.34 -28.10
N PHE A 380 -11.61 3.22 -28.96
CA PHE A 380 -10.23 3.67 -28.91
C PHE A 380 -9.92 4.47 -27.63
N TYR A 381 -10.72 5.49 -27.29
CA TYR A 381 -10.47 6.28 -26.07
C TYR A 381 -10.75 5.51 -24.78
N HIS A 382 -11.63 4.52 -24.81
CA HIS A 382 -11.83 3.62 -23.65
C HIS A 382 -10.56 2.83 -23.31
N SER A 383 -9.84 2.30 -24.32
CA SER A 383 -8.63 1.51 -24.08
C SER A 383 -7.33 2.35 -24.07
N ALA A 384 -7.07 3.14 -25.11
CA ALA A 384 -5.83 3.89 -25.28
C ALA A 384 -5.87 5.30 -24.65
N GLY A 385 -7.04 5.79 -24.23
CA GLY A 385 -7.21 7.12 -23.63
C GLY A 385 -6.30 7.40 -22.43
N PRO A 386 -6.18 6.48 -21.43
CA PRO A 386 -5.28 6.66 -20.29
C PRO A 386 -3.80 6.84 -20.71
N ALA A 387 -3.35 6.02 -21.68
CA ALA A 387 -1.98 6.10 -22.20
C ALA A 387 -1.76 7.39 -23.01
N LEU A 388 -2.73 7.82 -23.82
CA LEU A 388 -2.69 9.10 -24.55
C LEU A 388 -2.63 10.30 -23.60
N LEU A 389 -3.51 10.32 -22.59
CA LEU A 389 -3.58 11.41 -21.62
C LEU A 389 -2.24 11.56 -20.92
N THR A 390 -1.69 10.46 -20.38
CA THR A 390 -0.42 10.50 -19.67
C THR A 390 0.78 10.77 -20.58
N MET A 391 0.74 10.33 -21.85
CA MET A 391 1.74 10.69 -22.87
C MET A 391 1.74 12.19 -23.14
N TYR A 392 0.57 12.79 -23.41
CA TYR A 392 0.47 14.24 -23.63
C TYR A 392 0.85 15.04 -22.37
N ALA A 393 0.44 14.57 -21.19
CA ALA A 393 0.82 15.18 -19.93
C ALA A 393 2.35 15.19 -19.79
N ASN A 394 3.04 14.05 -19.95
CA ASN A 394 4.49 13.98 -19.83
C ASN A 394 5.22 14.82 -20.89
N CYS A 395 4.67 14.95 -22.09
CA CYS A 395 5.16 15.87 -23.13
C CYS A 395 4.80 17.35 -22.87
N ARG A 396 4.30 17.70 -21.67
CA ARG A 396 3.89 19.05 -21.23
C ARG A 396 2.77 19.69 -22.07
N ARG A 397 1.93 18.87 -22.71
CA ARG A 397 0.79 19.27 -23.55
C ARG A 397 -0.52 19.14 -22.77
N ILE A 398 -0.67 19.92 -21.70
CA ILE A 398 -1.80 19.83 -20.75
C ILE A 398 -3.16 20.02 -21.44
N HIS A 399 -3.24 20.94 -22.42
CA HIS A 399 -4.47 21.19 -23.17
C HIS A 399 -4.91 19.95 -23.97
N ASP A 400 -3.98 19.26 -24.63
CA ASP A 400 -4.28 18.05 -25.39
C ASP A 400 -4.66 16.90 -24.46
N ALA A 401 -3.98 16.74 -23.32
CA ALA A 401 -4.34 15.76 -22.29
C ALA A 401 -5.77 16.01 -21.75
N THR A 402 -6.12 17.28 -21.52
CA THR A 402 -7.47 17.66 -21.07
C THR A 402 -8.53 17.40 -22.16
N ASN A 403 -8.18 17.56 -23.44
CA ASN A 403 -9.07 17.20 -24.55
C ASN A 403 -9.29 15.70 -24.64
N VAL A 404 -8.24 14.89 -24.49
CA VAL A 404 -8.37 13.43 -24.43
C VAL A 404 -9.29 13.04 -23.26
N PHE A 405 -9.11 13.63 -22.08
CA PHE A 405 -9.99 13.36 -20.93
C PHE A 405 -11.47 13.65 -21.21
N LYS A 406 -11.79 14.68 -21.99
CA LYS A 406 -13.17 15.00 -22.39
C LYS A 406 -13.76 13.99 -23.39
N LEU A 407 -12.90 13.33 -24.17
CA LEU A 407 -13.30 12.30 -25.13
C LEU A 407 -13.41 10.91 -24.49
N MET A 408 -12.82 10.73 -23.31
CA MET A 408 -12.99 9.56 -22.46
C MET A 408 -14.32 9.64 -21.70
N ASP A 409 -14.81 8.49 -21.21
CA ASP A 409 -16.00 8.45 -20.36
C ASP A 409 -15.70 9.07 -18.98
N PRO A 410 -16.31 10.22 -18.62
CA PRO A 410 -16.09 10.87 -17.33
C PRO A 410 -16.77 10.14 -16.17
N ALA A 411 -17.67 9.19 -16.43
CA ALA A 411 -18.27 8.35 -15.38
C ALA A 411 -17.33 7.23 -14.92
N HIS A 412 -16.32 6.88 -15.72
CA HIS A 412 -15.43 5.77 -15.44
C HIS A 412 -14.25 6.19 -14.55
N VAL A 413 -13.94 5.39 -13.52
CA VAL A 413 -12.86 5.66 -12.54
C VAL A 413 -11.48 5.73 -13.19
N VAL A 414 -11.22 4.92 -14.21
CA VAL A 414 -9.94 4.86 -14.94
C VAL A 414 -9.60 6.21 -15.59
N SER A 415 -10.60 6.93 -16.11
CA SER A 415 -10.41 8.26 -16.71
C SER A 415 -9.85 9.25 -15.69
N TRP A 416 -10.41 9.27 -14.48
CA TRP A 416 -9.95 10.14 -13.40
C TRP A 416 -8.57 9.72 -12.87
N ASN A 417 -8.33 8.42 -12.72
CA ASN A 417 -7.01 7.90 -12.32
C ASN A 417 -5.92 8.33 -13.30
N ALA A 418 -6.18 8.25 -14.61
CA ALA A 418 -5.25 8.71 -15.64
C ALA A 418 -4.99 10.23 -15.57
N MET A 419 -6.04 11.04 -15.36
CA MET A 419 -5.94 12.49 -15.24
C MET A 419 -5.13 12.90 -14.01
N ILE A 420 -5.41 12.29 -12.85
CA ILE A 420 -4.69 12.52 -11.60
C ILE A 420 -3.22 12.13 -11.79
N LEU A 421 -2.94 10.94 -12.34
CA LEU A 421 -1.58 10.47 -12.60
C LEU A 421 -0.81 11.44 -13.51
N GLY A 422 -1.43 11.87 -14.61
CA GLY A 422 -0.83 12.82 -15.56
C GLY A 422 -0.44 14.15 -14.91
N PHE A 423 -1.23 14.67 -13.97
CA PHE A 423 -0.86 15.88 -13.21
C PHE A 423 0.26 15.63 -12.20
N ILE A 424 0.27 14.46 -11.56
CA ILE A 424 1.33 14.08 -10.61
C ILE A 424 2.68 13.96 -11.33
N ASP A 425 2.71 13.33 -12.50
CA ASP A 425 3.93 13.18 -13.31
C ASP A 425 4.52 14.53 -13.76
N LEU A 426 3.67 15.55 -13.89
CA LEU A 426 4.07 16.92 -14.20
C LEU A 426 4.52 17.73 -12.98
N GLY A 427 4.39 17.20 -11.76
CA GLY A 427 4.61 17.95 -10.52
C GLY A 427 3.58 19.05 -10.30
N LEU A 428 2.33 18.83 -10.73
CA LEU A 428 1.20 19.73 -10.54
C LEU A 428 0.23 19.15 -9.51
N GLU A 429 0.70 18.95 -8.28
CA GLU A 429 -0.05 18.26 -7.22
C GLU A 429 -1.39 18.92 -6.91
N ASP A 430 -1.47 20.26 -7.00
CA ASP A 430 -2.72 21.00 -6.74
C ASP A 430 -3.84 20.63 -7.73
N LEU A 431 -3.51 20.45 -9.02
CA LEU A 431 -4.47 20.05 -10.05
C LEU A 431 -4.87 18.58 -9.90
N ALA A 432 -3.96 17.73 -9.44
CA ALA A 432 -4.25 16.34 -9.12
C ALA A 432 -5.25 16.24 -7.95
N LEU A 433 -5.04 17.02 -6.89
CA LEU A 433 -5.93 17.09 -5.73
C LEU A 433 -7.30 17.70 -6.08
N ASP A 434 -7.34 18.71 -6.96
CA ASP A 434 -8.60 19.26 -7.46
C ASP A 434 -9.38 18.23 -8.30
N SER A 435 -8.71 17.50 -9.18
CA SER A 435 -9.30 16.42 -9.97
C SER A 435 -9.89 15.33 -9.08
N PHE A 436 -9.19 14.95 -8.02
CA PHE A 436 -9.71 13.99 -7.03
C PHE A 436 -10.96 14.52 -6.31
N ARG A 437 -10.99 15.79 -5.90
CA ARG A 437 -12.18 16.40 -5.30
C ARG A 437 -13.36 16.44 -6.27
N ARG A 438 -13.11 16.72 -7.55
CA ARG A 438 -14.14 16.72 -8.60
C ARG A 438 -14.71 15.32 -8.83
N MET A 439 -13.86 14.30 -8.84
CA MET A 439 -14.28 12.89 -8.89
C MET A 439 -15.20 12.55 -7.71
N GLN A 440 -14.83 12.94 -6.48
CA GLN A 440 -15.66 12.72 -5.28
C GLN A 440 -17.00 13.46 -5.35
N ARG A 441 -17.02 14.71 -5.83
CA ARG A 441 -18.27 15.48 -6.03
C ARG A 441 -19.18 14.86 -7.08
N ALA A 442 -18.62 14.21 -8.09
CA ALA A 442 -19.35 13.46 -9.10
C ALA A 442 -19.89 12.11 -8.58
N ARG A 443 -19.67 11.77 -7.30
CA ARG A 443 -20.07 10.50 -6.66
C ARG A 443 -19.53 9.25 -7.37
N ILE A 444 -18.37 9.38 -7.99
CA ILE A 444 -17.68 8.24 -8.61
C ILE A 444 -16.97 7.48 -7.49
N ASN A 445 -17.15 6.15 -7.47
CA ASN A 445 -16.54 5.30 -6.46
C ASN A 445 -15.01 5.37 -6.56
N VAL A 446 -14.38 5.63 -5.42
CA VAL A 446 -12.93 5.67 -5.27
C VAL A 446 -12.43 4.24 -5.13
N ASP A 447 -11.56 3.81 -6.04
CA ASP A 447 -10.95 2.49 -6.00
C ASP A 447 -9.55 2.52 -5.36
N GLN A 448 -8.97 1.34 -5.18
CA GLN A 448 -7.61 1.14 -4.68
C GLN A 448 -6.57 1.95 -5.50
N THR A 449 -6.74 1.99 -6.83
CA THR A 449 -5.83 2.65 -7.76
C THR A 449 -5.88 4.16 -7.61
N THR A 450 -7.07 4.74 -7.39
CA THR A 450 -7.23 6.17 -7.11
C THR A 450 -6.46 6.56 -5.87
N ILE A 451 -6.59 5.78 -4.80
CA ILE A 451 -5.92 6.04 -3.52
C ILE A 451 -4.40 5.94 -3.65
N SER A 452 -3.88 4.86 -4.27
CA SER A 452 -2.43 4.71 -4.47
C SER A 452 -1.84 5.81 -5.36
N THR A 453 -2.61 6.29 -6.33
CA THR A 453 -2.19 7.37 -7.23
C THR A 453 -2.16 8.72 -6.54
N ILE A 454 -3.17 9.08 -5.72
CA ILE A 454 -3.26 10.42 -5.12
C ILE A 454 -2.36 10.59 -3.89
N LEU A 455 -2.09 9.52 -3.13
CA LEU A 455 -1.31 9.58 -1.88
C LEU A 455 0.07 10.23 -2.02
N PRO A 456 0.89 9.94 -3.06
CA PRO A 456 2.17 10.62 -3.28
C PRO A 456 2.09 12.15 -3.47
N ALA A 457 0.95 12.66 -3.94
CA ALA A 457 0.70 14.09 -4.11
C ALA A 457 0.20 14.78 -2.84
N CYS A 458 -0.15 14.01 -1.81
CA CYS A 458 -0.72 14.53 -0.58
C CYS A 458 0.37 15.19 0.28
N ASN A 459 0.03 16.34 0.87
CA ASN A 459 0.71 16.83 2.05
C ASN A 459 0.29 16.02 3.29
N LEU A 460 1.02 16.16 4.40
CA LEU A 460 0.78 15.38 5.62
C LEU A 460 -0.67 15.49 6.14
N LYS A 461 -1.30 16.66 6.01
CA LYS A 461 -2.69 16.88 6.46
C LYS A 461 -3.66 16.06 5.61
N PHE A 462 -3.58 16.19 4.29
CA PHE A 462 -4.47 15.49 3.38
C PHE A 462 -4.19 13.98 3.35
N GLY A 463 -2.92 13.59 3.45
CA GLY A 463 -2.50 12.18 3.57
C GLY A 463 -3.04 11.51 4.82
N LYS A 464 -3.08 12.20 5.98
CA LYS A 464 -3.72 11.70 7.20
C LYS A 464 -5.24 11.54 7.05
N GLN A 465 -5.90 12.46 6.34
CA GLN A 465 -7.34 12.35 6.04
C GLN A 465 -7.64 11.13 5.17
N ILE A 466 -6.84 10.91 4.12
CA ILE A 466 -6.95 9.72 3.27
C ILE A 466 -6.61 8.46 4.06
N HIS A 467 -5.60 8.48 4.94
CA HIS A 467 -5.29 7.33 5.81
C HIS A 467 -6.48 6.97 6.72
N ALA A 468 -7.16 7.95 7.32
CA ALA A 468 -8.38 7.70 8.10
C ALA A 468 -9.52 7.16 7.23
N PHE A 469 -9.66 7.66 5.99
CA PHE A 469 -10.65 7.20 5.03
C PHE A 469 -10.42 5.74 4.59
N ILE A 470 -9.17 5.35 4.32
CA ILE A 470 -8.75 3.98 4.00
C ILE A 470 -9.20 3.01 5.10
N ARG A 471 -8.95 3.36 6.37
CA ARG A 471 -9.36 2.55 7.52
C ARG A 471 -10.88 2.46 7.70
N LYS A 472 -11.64 3.45 7.23
CA LYS A 472 -13.11 3.43 7.31
C LYS A 472 -13.74 2.52 6.24
N ILE A 473 -13.12 2.42 5.07
CA ILE A 473 -13.63 1.65 3.92
C ILE A 473 -13.08 0.21 3.89
N SER A 474 -12.25 -0.16 4.87
CA SER A 474 -11.66 -1.50 4.98
C SER A 474 -10.76 -1.90 3.81
N PHE A 475 -10.01 -0.94 3.23
CA PHE A 475 -8.90 -1.23 2.31
C PHE A 475 -7.66 -1.81 3.05
N ASP A 476 -7.83 -2.31 4.27
CA ASP A 476 -6.75 -2.73 5.16
C ASP A 476 -5.94 -3.94 4.63
N LEU A 477 -6.48 -4.68 3.65
CA LEU A 477 -5.79 -5.82 3.03
C LEU A 477 -5.07 -5.45 1.72
N VAL A 478 -5.17 -4.21 1.28
CA VAL A 478 -4.70 -3.79 -0.04
C VAL A 478 -3.25 -3.29 0.01
N VAL A 479 -2.30 -4.18 -0.31
CA VAL A 479 -0.85 -3.92 -0.23
C VAL A 479 -0.40 -2.64 -0.99
N PRO A 480 -0.84 -2.36 -2.23
CA PRO A 480 -0.41 -1.15 -2.95
C PRO A 480 -0.83 0.17 -2.29
N VAL A 481 -1.98 0.20 -1.61
CA VAL A 481 -2.47 1.38 -0.88
C VAL A 481 -1.57 1.66 0.32
N TRP A 482 -1.19 0.62 1.06
CA TRP A 482 -0.27 0.73 2.19
C TRP A 482 1.14 1.12 1.74
N ASN A 483 1.64 0.58 0.62
CA ASN A 483 2.92 0.99 0.03
C ASN A 483 2.91 2.50 -0.31
N ALA A 484 1.82 3.02 -0.88
CA ALA A 484 1.67 4.45 -1.14
C ALA A 484 1.58 5.30 0.15
N LEU A 485 1.00 4.76 1.24
CA LEU A 485 1.01 5.42 2.55
C LEU A 485 2.42 5.48 3.16
N ILE A 486 3.20 4.40 3.09
CA ILE A 486 4.61 4.38 3.53
C ILE A 486 5.38 5.46 2.80
N HIS A 487 5.23 5.52 1.48
CA HIS A 487 5.88 6.54 0.66
C HIS A 487 5.43 7.96 1.03
N MET A 488 4.12 8.20 1.17
CA MET A 488 3.58 9.52 1.55
C MET A 488 4.11 9.99 2.91
N TYR A 489 4.09 9.14 3.94
CA TYR A 489 4.63 9.50 5.25
C TYR A 489 6.14 9.71 5.22
N SER A 490 6.87 8.89 4.46
CA SER A 490 8.32 9.06 4.26
C SER A 490 8.63 10.38 3.57
N LYS A 491 7.95 10.72 2.46
CA LYS A 491 8.08 12.01 1.77
C LYS A 491 7.76 13.20 2.68
N CYS A 492 6.77 13.07 3.56
CA CYS A 492 6.37 14.12 4.50
C CYS A 492 7.28 14.25 5.73
N GLY A 493 8.36 13.48 5.86
CA GLY A 493 9.27 13.53 7.00
C GLY A 493 8.78 12.82 8.26
N CYS A 494 7.69 12.04 8.17
CA CYS A 494 7.13 11.29 9.29
C CYS A 494 7.54 9.81 9.20
N ILE A 495 8.84 9.53 9.24
CA ILE A 495 9.38 8.17 9.05
C ILE A 495 8.88 7.18 10.10
N GLY A 496 8.61 7.61 11.33
CA GLY A 496 8.00 6.77 12.37
C GLY A 496 6.57 6.34 12.01
N SER A 497 5.76 7.24 11.42
CA SER A 497 4.43 6.88 10.89
C SER A 497 4.53 5.92 9.71
N ALA A 498 5.52 6.11 8.83
CA ALA A 498 5.77 5.20 7.71
C ALA A 498 6.13 3.80 8.20
N TYR A 499 7.01 3.69 9.21
CA TYR A 499 7.37 2.41 9.83
C TYR A 499 6.18 1.78 10.57
N SER A 500 5.35 2.57 11.25
CA SER A 500 4.12 2.08 11.88
C SER A 500 3.13 1.53 10.85
N VAL A 501 3.02 2.14 9.68
CA VAL A 501 2.23 1.58 8.58
C VAL A 501 2.82 0.24 8.14
N PHE A 502 4.11 0.21 7.82
CA PHE A 502 4.82 -0.98 7.36
C PHE A 502 4.71 -2.16 8.35
N SER A 503 4.91 -1.90 9.65
CA SER A 503 4.87 -2.92 10.69
C SER A 503 3.46 -3.49 10.93
N ASN A 504 2.41 -2.73 10.61
CA ASN A 504 1.02 -3.17 10.73
C ASN A 504 0.50 -3.94 9.49
N MET A 505 1.26 -4.02 8.40
CA MET A 505 0.87 -4.80 7.23
C MET A 505 0.92 -6.30 7.53
N ILE A 506 -0.18 -7.00 7.26
CA ILE A 506 -0.28 -8.47 7.39
C ILE A 506 0.57 -9.15 6.31
N ASN A 507 0.40 -8.70 5.07
CA ASN A 507 1.16 -9.17 3.91
C ASN A 507 2.07 -8.04 3.43
N ARG A 508 3.37 -8.33 3.31
CA ARG A 508 4.37 -7.40 2.79
C ARG A 508 4.96 -8.00 1.53
N ASP A 509 4.92 -7.25 0.45
CA ASP A 509 5.58 -7.64 -0.79
C ASP A 509 6.96 -6.98 -0.90
N LEU A 510 7.69 -7.34 -1.94
CA LEU A 510 9.00 -6.75 -2.26
C LEU A 510 8.94 -5.20 -2.31
N VAL A 511 7.83 -4.63 -2.75
CA VAL A 511 7.62 -3.17 -2.86
C VAL A 511 7.43 -2.54 -1.48
N SER A 512 6.74 -3.21 -0.54
CA SER A 512 6.60 -2.77 0.85
C SER A 512 7.96 -2.61 1.52
N TRP A 513 8.82 -3.63 1.39
CA TRP A 513 10.18 -3.61 1.93
C TRP A 513 11.02 -2.51 1.30
N ASN A 514 11.03 -2.41 -0.03
CA ASN A 514 11.80 -1.39 -0.75
C ASN A 514 11.33 0.04 -0.41
N SER A 515 10.02 0.26 -0.25
CA SER A 515 9.46 1.56 0.12
C SER A 515 9.93 2.01 1.50
N MET A 516 9.99 1.07 2.46
CA MET A 516 10.45 1.37 3.82
C MET A 516 11.98 1.53 3.90
N ILE A 517 12.74 0.67 3.22
CA ILE A 517 14.21 0.77 3.12
C ILE A 517 14.61 2.11 2.48
N GLY A 518 13.99 2.46 1.35
CA GLY A 518 14.21 3.75 0.70
C GLY A 518 13.77 4.92 1.57
N GLY A 519 12.65 4.78 2.30
CA GLY A 519 12.20 5.70 3.33
C GLY A 519 13.29 5.99 4.37
N PHE A 520 13.88 4.96 4.97
CA PHE A 520 14.98 5.13 5.93
C PHE A 520 16.21 5.78 5.30
N GLY A 521 16.54 5.42 4.05
CA GLY A 521 17.65 6.03 3.31
C GLY A 521 17.49 7.54 3.11
N MET A 522 16.30 8.00 2.72
CA MET A 522 16.01 9.43 2.55
C MET A 522 16.15 10.25 3.84
N HIS A 523 15.99 9.61 5.00
CA HIS A 523 16.08 10.24 6.32
C HIS A 523 17.41 9.98 7.05
N GLY A 524 18.40 9.41 6.35
CA GLY A 524 19.74 9.16 6.90
C GLY A 524 19.82 7.99 7.88
N HIS A 525 18.80 7.14 7.96
CA HIS A 525 18.76 5.97 8.84
C HIS A 525 19.36 4.72 8.19
N GLY A 526 20.61 4.79 7.72
CA GLY A 526 21.27 3.71 6.98
C GLY A 526 21.36 2.38 7.74
N ARG A 527 21.62 2.40 9.05
CA ARG A 527 21.66 1.17 9.87
C ARG A 527 20.30 0.47 9.96
N ALA A 528 19.20 1.24 10.03
CA ALA A 528 17.86 0.68 10.03
C ALA A 528 17.50 0.06 8.66
N ALA A 529 17.95 0.68 7.56
CA ALA A 529 17.80 0.12 6.21
C ALA A 529 18.56 -1.22 6.06
N LEU A 530 19.78 -1.33 6.59
CA LEU A 530 20.55 -2.59 6.62
C LEU A 530 19.88 -3.68 7.47
N HIS A 531 19.27 -3.30 8.60
CA HIS A 531 18.51 -4.24 9.41
C HIS A 531 17.28 -4.76 8.67
N LEU A 532 16.52 -3.88 8.01
CA LEU A 532 15.37 -4.29 7.20
C LEU A 532 15.76 -5.22 6.04
N LEU A 533 16.93 -5.02 5.41
CA LEU A 533 17.43 -5.95 4.39
C LEU A 533 17.60 -7.37 4.96
N LYS A 534 18.15 -7.49 6.17
CA LYS A 534 18.31 -8.79 6.85
C LYS A 534 16.95 -9.39 7.22
N GLU A 535 16.04 -8.59 7.76
CA GLU A 535 14.68 -9.03 8.13
C GLU A 535 13.88 -9.51 6.90
N MET A 536 14.00 -8.79 5.79
CA MET A 536 13.42 -9.16 4.49
C MET A 536 13.90 -10.55 4.06
N ASN A 537 15.20 -10.81 4.15
CA ASN A 537 15.77 -12.12 3.82
C ASN A 537 15.26 -13.24 4.74
N HIS A 538 15.17 -12.99 6.06
CA HIS A 538 14.60 -13.95 7.02
C HIS A 538 13.10 -14.21 6.78
N SER A 539 12.37 -13.26 6.19
CA SER A 539 10.97 -13.44 5.81
C SER A 539 10.78 -14.27 4.52
N GLY A 540 11.87 -14.74 3.90
CA GLY A 540 11.84 -15.54 2.67
C GLY A 540 11.65 -14.73 1.40
N ILE A 541 11.71 -13.39 1.47
CA ILE A 541 11.61 -12.51 0.31
C ILE A 541 13.01 -12.15 -0.15
N CYS A 542 13.40 -12.60 -1.35
CA CYS A 542 14.72 -12.35 -1.90
C CYS A 542 14.90 -10.87 -2.32
N PRO A 543 15.96 -10.18 -1.84
CA PRO A 543 16.34 -8.86 -2.33
C PRO A 543 16.56 -8.83 -3.85
N ASN A 544 16.14 -7.74 -4.49
CA ASN A 544 16.38 -7.53 -5.92
C ASN A 544 17.31 -6.31 -6.15
N SER A 545 17.60 -6.01 -7.42
CA SER A 545 18.39 -4.83 -7.79
C SER A 545 17.87 -3.53 -7.15
N VAL A 546 16.56 -3.31 -7.09
CA VAL A 546 15.99 -2.08 -6.49
C VAL A 546 16.22 -2.03 -4.98
N THR A 547 16.14 -3.19 -4.30
CA THR A 547 16.46 -3.30 -2.88
C THR A 547 17.90 -2.87 -2.62
N PHE A 548 18.85 -3.41 -3.40
CA PHE A 548 20.27 -3.07 -3.24
C PHE A 548 20.56 -1.61 -3.56
N THR A 549 19.99 -1.02 -4.61
CA THR A 549 20.14 0.43 -4.84
C THR A 549 19.62 1.25 -3.66
N SER A 550 18.48 0.87 -3.07
CA SER A 550 17.89 1.58 -1.92
C SER A 550 18.77 1.49 -0.67
N VAL A 551 19.34 0.31 -0.39
CA VAL A 551 20.25 0.09 0.75
C VAL A 551 21.57 0.81 0.54
N LEU A 552 22.17 0.73 -0.66
CA LEU A 552 23.44 1.40 -0.97
C LEU A 552 23.27 2.93 -0.90
N SER A 553 22.16 3.47 -1.40
CA SER A 553 21.82 4.88 -1.25
C SER A 553 21.66 5.26 0.24
N ALA A 554 21.02 4.42 1.05
CA ALA A 554 20.92 4.64 2.49
C ALA A 554 22.29 4.64 3.19
N CYS A 555 23.21 3.77 2.78
CA CYS A 555 24.59 3.74 3.27
C CYS A 555 25.36 5.00 2.86
N SER A 556 25.20 5.47 1.61
CA SER A 556 25.78 6.74 1.12
C SER A 556 25.31 7.94 1.96
N HIS A 557 24.01 8.01 2.25
CA HIS A 557 23.44 9.09 3.05
C HIS A 557 23.84 9.06 4.53
N ALA A 558 24.13 7.87 5.07
CA ALA A 558 24.51 7.67 6.46
C ALA A 558 26.04 7.63 6.70
N GLY A 559 26.86 7.67 5.63
CA GLY A 559 28.32 7.56 5.72
C GLY A 559 28.82 6.16 6.11
N LEU A 560 28.05 5.10 5.79
CA LEU A 560 28.39 3.71 6.13
C LEU A 560 29.16 3.05 4.97
N VAL A 561 30.39 3.51 4.72
CA VAL A 561 31.19 3.11 3.55
C VAL A 561 31.50 1.60 3.56
N ASP A 562 31.99 1.08 4.69
CA ASP A 562 32.39 -0.32 4.83
C ASP A 562 31.19 -1.26 4.68
N GLU A 563 30.09 -0.97 5.38
CA GLU A 563 28.87 -1.77 5.26
C GLU A 563 28.28 -1.70 3.85
N GLY A 564 28.35 -0.53 3.19
CA GLY A 564 27.90 -0.36 1.80
C GLY A 564 28.71 -1.19 0.81
N LEU A 565 30.04 -1.20 0.92
CA LEU A 565 30.92 -2.05 0.09
C LEU A 565 30.69 -3.54 0.37
N GLN A 566 30.45 -3.92 1.63
CA GLN A 566 30.10 -5.30 1.98
C GLN A 566 28.79 -5.72 1.30
N VAL A 567 27.76 -4.88 1.36
CA VAL A 567 26.47 -5.13 0.69
C VAL A 567 26.64 -5.27 -0.82
N PHE A 568 27.46 -4.42 -1.45
CA PHE A 568 27.76 -4.51 -2.88
C PHE A 568 28.44 -5.84 -3.26
N HIS A 569 29.36 -6.33 -2.43
CA HIS A 569 29.98 -7.64 -2.65
C HIS A 569 29.00 -8.81 -2.40
N SER A 570 28.20 -8.76 -1.33
CA SER A 570 27.21 -9.81 -1.04
C SER A 570 26.16 -9.89 -2.14
N MET A 571 25.74 -8.75 -2.68
CA MET A 571 24.81 -8.67 -3.82
C MET A 571 25.26 -9.54 -4.99
N MET A 572 26.55 -9.53 -5.32
CA MET A 572 27.11 -10.34 -6.41
C MET A 572 27.32 -11.80 -6.02
N LYS A 573 27.92 -12.06 -4.85
CA LYS A 573 28.37 -13.41 -4.45
C LYS A 573 27.26 -14.27 -3.85
N GLU A 574 26.45 -13.69 -2.99
CA GLU A 574 25.42 -14.41 -2.20
C GLU A 574 24.07 -14.38 -2.90
N TYR A 575 23.71 -13.24 -3.50
CA TYR A 575 22.39 -13.04 -4.13
C TYR A 575 22.41 -13.18 -5.66
N GLY A 576 23.59 -13.30 -6.28
CA GLY A 576 23.73 -13.46 -7.73
C GLY A 576 23.20 -12.29 -8.57
N VAL A 577 23.04 -11.10 -7.98
CA VAL A 577 22.50 -9.92 -8.68
C VAL A 577 23.64 -9.20 -9.39
N ILE A 578 23.50 -9.02 -10.70
CA ILE A 578 24.48 -8.31 -11.52
C ILE A 578 24.37 -6.80 -11.25
N PRO A 579 25.48 -6.11 -10.90
CA PRO A 579 25.44 -4.67 -10.67
C PRO A 579 25.05 -3.88 -11.92
N SER A 580 23.92 -3.19 -11.83
CA SER A 580 23.54 -2.13 -12.77
C SER A 580 24.31 -0.84 -12.51
N MET A 581 24.22 0.10 -13.46
CA MET A 581 24.84 1.42 -13.39
C MET A 581 24.51 2.21 -12.11
N GLU A 582 23.30 2.03 -11.60
CA GLU A 582 22.80 2.73 -10.41
C GLU A 582 23.54 2.29 -9.15
N HIS A 583 23.88 1.00 -9.03
CA HIS A 583 24.66 0.51 -7.90
C HIS A 583 26.08 1.07 -7.93
N TYR A 584 26.73 1.10 -9.10
CA TYR A 584 28.05 1.71 -9.25
C TYR A 584 28.01 3.19 -8.88
N ALA A 585 26.99 3.91 -9.33
CA ALA A 585 26.80 5.31 -9.00
C ALA A 585 26.57 5.53 -7.49
N CYS A 586 25.85 4.64 -6.78
CA CYS A 586 25.73 4.71 -5.33
C CYS A 586 27.08 4.50 -4.61
N ILE A 587 27.94 3.59 -5.09
CA ILE A 587 29.27 3.36 -4.51
C ILE A 587 30.18 4.57 -4.74
N VAL A 588 30.18 5.12 -5.95
CA VAL A 588 30.97 6.34 -6.25
C VAL A 588 30.49 7.52 -5.43
N ASP A 589 29.17 7.75 -5.32
CA ASP A 589 28.60 8.81 -4.47
C ASP A 589 28.99 8.62 -2.99
N MET A 590 28.97 7.39 -2.49
CA MET A 590 29.36 7.04 -1.12
C MET A 590 30.84 7.36 -0.84
N LEU A 591 31.75 6.85 -1.67
CA LEU A 591 33.20 7.12 -1.55
C LEU A 591 33.50 8.61 -1.70
N ALA A 592 32.86 9.27 -2.66
CA ALA A 592 33.10 10.68 -2.94
C ALA A 592 32.60 11.59 -1.81
N ARG A 593 31.46 11.27 -1.16
CA ARG A 593 30.95 12.00 0.00
C ARG A 593 31.84 11.86 1.22
N ASP A 594 32.39 10.66 1.45
CA ASP A 594 33.34 10.40 2.53
C ASP A 594 34.69 11.13 2.33
N GLY A 595 34.97 11.59 1.10
CA GLY A 595 36.18 12.31 0.74
C GLY A 595 37.27 11.42 0.16
N GLN A 596 37.00 10.13 -0.02
CA GLN A 596 37.88 9.14 -0.66
C GLN A 596 37.83 9.27 -2.18
N LEU A 597 38.20 10.45 -2.70
CA LEU A 597 38.03 10.80 -4.12
C LEU A 597 38.93 9.98 -5.04
N GLU A 598 40.16 9.69 -4.62
CA GLU A 598 41.10 8.87 -5.36
C GLU A 598 40.63 7.41 -5.46
N ASP A 599 40.05 6.87 -4.38
CA ASP A 599 39.44 5.53 -4.38
C ASP A 599 38.19 5.48 -5.25
N ALA A 600 37.38 6.54 -5.24
CA ALA A 600 36.24 6.67 -6.15
C ALA A 600 36.69 6.66 -7.63
N VAL A 601 37.76 7.39 -7.98
CA VAL A 601 38.34 7.37 -9.33
C VAL A 601 38.89 5.97 -9.66
N SER A 602 39.61 5.34 -8.74
CA SER A 602 40.13 3.99 -8.91
C SER A 602 39.03 2.95 -9.11
N PHE A 603 37.88 3.12 -8.43
CA PHE A 603 36.71 2.27 -8.60
C PHE A 603 36.05 2.47 -9.97
N ILE A 604 35.91 3.72 -10.43
CA ILE A 604 35.41 4.03 -11.78
C ILE A 604 36.26 3.36 -12.86
N HIS A 605 37.58 3.33 -12.73
CA HIS A 605 38.44 2.66 -13.72
C HIS A 605 38.32 1.12 -13.71
N ARG A 606 37.88 0.54 -12.59
CA ARG A 606 37.72 -0.92 -12.42
C ARG A 606 36.33 -1.41 -12.82
N MET A 607 35.37 -0.51 -13.04
CA MET A 607 34.01 -0.92 -13.38
C MET A 607 33.95 -1.48 -14.81
N PRO A 608 33.14 -2.53 -15.05
CA PRO A 608 33.05 -3.19 -16.37
C PRO A 608 32.15 -2.45 -17.37
N LEU A 609 31.49 -1.37 -16.94
CA LEU A 609 30.57 -0.56 -17.75
C LEU A 609 31.20 0.80 -18.04
N GLU A 610 30.82 1.46 -19.15
CA GLU A 610 31.27 2.83 -19.37
C GLU A 610 30.58 3.80 -18.39
N PRO A 611 31.35 4.66 -17.69
CA PRO A 611 30.81 5.65 -16.75
C PRO A 611 29.83 6.64 -17.42
N ASP A 612 28.67 6.85 -16.82
CA ASP A 612 27.66 7.78 -17.33
C ASP A 612 27.78 9.16 -16.67
N LYS A 613 26.97 10.09 -17.17
CA LYS A 613 26.93 11.47 -16.67
C LYS A 613 26.56 11.58 -15.18
N CYS A 614 25.85 10.60 -14.62
CA CYS A 614 25.45 10.63 -13.21
C CYS A 614 26.65 10.37 -12.30
N ILE A 615 27.50 9.39 -12.65
CA ILE A 615 28.72 9.05 -11.91
C ILE A 615 29.69 10.23 -11.89
N TRP A 616 30.02 10.78 -13.06
CA TRP A 616 30.94 11.92 -13.13
C TRP A 616 30.35 13.18 -12.49
N GLY A 617 29.03 13.38 -12.59
CA GLY A 617 28.33 14.48 -11.93
C GLY A 617 28.42 14.42 -10.40
N ALA A 618 28.22 13.23 -9.82
CA ALA A 618 28.37 13.01 -8.38
C ALA A 618 29.80 13.29 -7.91
N LEU A 619 30.80 12.81 -8.66
CA LEU A 619 32.20 13.04 -8.35
C LEU A 619 32.58 14.54 -8.43
N LEU A 620 32.15 15.26 -9.47
CA LEU A 620 32.40 16.70 -9.60
C LEU A 620 31.77 17.50 -8.46
N ALA A 621 30.56 17.13 -8.03
CA ALA A 621 29.89 17.76 -6.89
C ALA A 621 30.63 17.53 -5.57
N ALA A 622 31.15 16.32 -5.35
CA ALA A 622 31.97 15.98 -4.18
C ALA A 622 33.32 16.71 -4.18
N CYS A 623 34.00 16.77 -5.32
CA CYS A 623 35.25 17.54 -5.46
C CYS A 623 35.06 19.02 -5.13
N ARG A 624 33.88 19.59 -5.43
CA ARG A 624 33.54 20.96 -5.02
C ARG A 624 33.39 21.11 -3.51
N ALA A 625 32.86 20.09 -2.83
CA ALA A 625 32.70 20.08 -1.37
C ALA A 625 34.05 19.91 -0.65
N HIS A 626 34.91 19.03 -1.17
CA HIS A 626 36.22 18.69 -0.60
C HIS A 626 37.40 19.49 -1.18
N GLN A 627 37.14 20.40 -2.13
CA GLN A 627 38.12 21.29 -2.79
C GLN A 627 39.27 20.56 -3.53
N ASN A 628 39.05 19.34 -4.02
CA ASN A 628 40.05 18.61 -4.80
C ASN A 628 40.01 19.01 -6.28
N VAL A 629 40.97 19.84 -6.70
CA VAL A 629 41.02 20.42 -8.06
C VAL A 629 41.39 19.39 -9.13
N ASN A 630 42.23 18.41 -8.80
CA ASN A 630 42.74 17.44 -9.77
C ASN A 630 41.64 16.48 -10.23
N VAL A 631 40.89 15.91 -9.28
CA VAL A 631 39.76 15.03 -9.59
C VAL A 631 38.59 15.82 -10.20
N ALA A 632 38.38 17.07 -9.78
CA ALA A 632 37.37 17.96 -10.40
C ALA A 632 37.62 18.18 -11.90
N LYS A 633 38.89 18.38 -12.30
CA LYS A 633 39.26 18.54 -13.71
C LYS A 633 38.89 17.31 -14.53
N LEU A 634 39.29 16.12 -14.06
CA LEU A 634 38.98 14.84 -14.72
C LEU A 634 37.46 14.66 -14.89
N ALA A 635 36.70 14.82 -13.80
CA ALA A 635 35.25 14.63 -13.83
C ALA A 635 34.56 15.60 -14.80
N ALA A 636 35.00 16.86 -14.84
CA ALA A 636 34.45 17.87 -15.74
C ALA A 636 34.79 17.61 -17.21
N GLU A 637 36.02 17.18 -17.53
CA GLU A 637 36.42 16.83 -18.90
C GLU A 637 35.57 15.67 -19.46
N GLN A 638 35.32 14.64 -18.64
CA GLN A 638 34.45 13.52 -19.00
C GLN A 638 32.98 13.97 -19.18
N LEU A 639 32.47 14.83 -18.29
CA LEU A 639 31.11 15.39 -18.42
C LEU A 639 30.94 16.25 -19.67
N VAL A 640 31.97 16.99 -20.07
CA VAL A 640 31.95 17.82 -21.29
C VAL A 640 31.90 16.93 -22.55
N GLN A 641 32.58 15.79 -22.55
CA GLN A 641 32.47 14.83 -23.65
C GLN A 641 31.07 14.21 -23.74
N LEU A 642 30.45 13.92 -22.59
CA LEU A 642 29.11 13.31 -22.51
C LEU A 642 27.98 14.31 -22.77
N GLU A 643 28.11 15.56 -22.30
CA GLU A 643 27.10 16.61 -22.42
C GLU A 643 27.72 17.98 -22.82
N PRO A 644 28.17 18.16 -24.08
CA PRO A 644 28.86 19.39 -24.51
C PRO A 644 28.02 20.67 -24.33
N GLY A 645 26.69 20.57 -24.47
CA GLY A 645 25.77 21.70 -24.35
C GLY A 645 25.39 22.10 -22.91
N ASN A 646 25.88 21.41 -21.89
CA ASN A 646 25.49 21.67 -20.51
C ASN A 646 26.42 22.71 -19.84
N ALA A 647 25.99 23.97 -19.86
CA ALA A 647 26.72 25.09 -19.26
C ALA A 647 27.03 24.90 -17.75
N GLY A 648 26.25 24.09 -17.03
CA GLY A 648 26.43 23.84 -15.60
C GLY A 648 27.77 23.18 -15.24
N HIS A 649 28.30 22.32 -16.12
CA HIS A 649 29.57 21.62 -15.92
C HIS A 649 30.74 22.60 -15.93
N TYR A 650 30.77 23.50 -16.92
CA TYR A 650 31.77 24.57 -17.07
C TYR A 650 31.72 25.57 -15.91
N VAL A 651 30.51 25.99 -15.50
CA VAL A 651 30.34 26.92 -14.36
C VAL A 651 30.85 26.28 -13.06
N THR A 652 30.57 24.99 -12.84
CA THR A 652 31.01 24.28 -11.65
C THR A 652 32.52 24.15 -11.59
N LEU A 653 33.17 23.79 -12.71
CA LEU A 653 34.63 23.72 -12.80
C LEU A 653 35.30 25.09 -12.63
N SER A 654 34.78 26.14 -13.28
CA SER A 654 35.27 27.53 -13.14
C SER A 654 35.22 28.01 -11.68
N ASN A 655 34.14 27.68 -10.95
CA ASN A 655 34.00 28.03 -9.54
C ASN A 655 35.00 27.27 -8.64
N ILE A 656 35.34 26.02 -8.97
CA ILE A 656 36.36 25.25 -8.24
C ILE A 656 37.75 25.86 -8.46
N TYR A 657 38.11 26.20 -9.70
CA TYR A 657 39.38 26.88 -10.00
C TYR A 657 39.51 28.25 -9.31
N ALA A 658 38.45 29.06 -9.36
CA ALA A 658 38.42 30.36 -8.67
C ALA A 658 38.62 30.21 -7.15
N ARG A 659 37.99 29.21 -6.52
CA ARG A 659 38.17 28.92 -5.09
C ARG A 659 39.59 28.44 -4.73
N ALA A 660 40.27 27.77 -5.65
CA ALA A 660 41.66 27.35 -5.49
C ALA A 660 42.68 28.44 -5.84
N GLY A 661 42.24 29.69 -6.13
CA GLY A 661 43.11 30.80 -6.51
C GLY A 661 43.66 30.73 -7.94
N ARG A 662 43.18 29.77 -8.75
CA ARG A 662 43.59 29.51 -10.14
C ARG A 662 42.72 30.30 -11.13
N TRP A 663 42.87 31.62 -11.13
CA TRP A 663 41.99 32.54 -11.86
C TRP A 663 42.11 32.43 -13.38
N ASP A 664 43.31 32.17 -13.90
CA ASP A 664 43.55 32.06 -15.33
C ASP A 664 42.83 30.86 -15.93
N GLU A 665 42.89 29.70 -15.26
CA GLU A 665 42.15 28.51 -15.66
C GLU A 665 40.63 28.69 -15.51
N ALA A 666 40.18 29.41 -14.48
CA ALA A 666 38.76 29.72 -14.29
C ALA A 666 38.18 30.57 -15.43
N VAL A 667 38.96 31.52 -15.96
CA VAL A 667 38.59 32.34 -17.13
C VAL A 667 38.62 31.52 -18.41
N GLN A 668 39.62 30.65 -18.58
CA GLN A 668 39.74 29.79 -19.75
C GLN A 668 38.54 28.85 -19.91
N VAL A 669 38.06 28.25 -18.82
CA VAL A 669 36.86 27.38 -18.82
C VAL A 669 35.60 28.17 -19.21
N ARG A 670 35.49 29.45 -18.80
CA ARG A 670 34.36 30.31 -19.21
C ARG A 670 34.41 30.67 -20.69
N LYS A 671 35.60 30.94 -21.23
CA LYS A 671 35.76 31.16 -22.69
C LYS A 671 35.42 29.92 -23.51
N GLN A 672 35.75 28.73 -23.01
CA GLN A 672 35.33 27.46 -23.65
C GLN A 672 33.81 27.30 -23.67
N MET A 673 33.12 27.68 -22.59
CA MET A 673 31.66 27.70 -22.52
C MET A 673 31.05 28.69 -23.52
N GLU A 674 31.61 29.89 -23.65
CA GLU A 674 31.16 30.91 -24.60
C GLU A 674 31.38 30.49 -26.06
N ALA A 675 32.50 29.84 -26.37
CA ALA A 675 32.78 29.33 -27.70
C ALA A 675 31.80 28.23 -28.14
N GLN A 676 31.33 27.39 -27.20
CA GLN A 676 30.34 26.33 -27.49
C GLN A 676 28.87 26.80 -27.42
N GLY A 677 28.60 27.97 -26.84
CA GLY A 677 27.25 28.55 -26.67
C GLY A 677 26.73 29.41 -27.83
N SER A 678 27.41 29.42 -28.98
CA SER A 678 27.06 30.24 -30.15
C SER A 678 25.84 29.69 -30.90
N GLY A 679 24.65 29.77 -30.28
CA GLY A 679 23.42 29.25 -30.84
C GLY A 679 22.12 29.60 -30.10
N SER A 680 22.09 30.61 -29.22
CA SER A 680 20.86 31.32 -28.83
C SER A 680 21.19 32.47 -27.89
N GLU A 681 20.87 33.70 -28.28
CA GLU A 681 20.99 34.89 -27.44
C GLU A 681 20.16 34.76 -26.15
N ALA A 682 20.83 34.77 -25.00
CA ALA A 682 20.20 35.09 -23.72
C ALA A 682 20.95 36.29 -23.11
N LYS A 683 20.24 37.42 -22.98
CA LYS A 683 20.72 38.68 -22.41
C LYS A 683 21.20 38.51 -20.95
N PRO A 684 22.16 39.33 -20.48
CA PRO A 684 22.72 39.20 -19.14
C PRO A 684 21.73 39.71 -18.08
N CYS A 685 21.31 38.82 -17.17
CA CYS A 685 20.53 39.20 -16.00
C CYS A 685 21.48 39.78 -14.94
N LYS A 686 21.40 41.10 -14.71
CA LYS A 686 22.00 41.76 -13.55
C LYS A 686 21.09 41.58 -12.34
N SER A 687 21.74 41.38 -11.18
CA SER A 687 21.19 41.21 -9.83
C SER A 687 20.69 39.79 -9.50
N GLU A 688 21.43 39.10 -8.62
CA GLU A 688 20.86 38.48 -7.41
C GLU A 688 21.97 37.92 -6.50
N ARG A 689 21.70 38.02 -5.19
CA ARG A 689 22.58 37.63 -4.09
C ARG A 689 22.90 36.14 -4.13
N MET A 690 24.16 35.80 -3.85
CA MET A 690 24.64 34.45 -3.59
C MET A 690 23.80 33.76 -2.50
N VAL A 691 23.09 32.70 -2.88
CA VAL A 691 22.61 31.65 -1.97
C VAL A 691 23.33 30.36 -2.35
N SER A 692 23.97 29.74 -1.36
CA SER A 692 24.74 28.49 -1.47
C SER A 692 23.91 27.35 -2.06
N ALA A 693 24.21 27.00 -3.30
CA ALA A 693 23.58 25.94 -4.04
C ALA A 693 24.33 24.61 -3.86
N SER A 694 24.12 23.89 -2.76
CA SER A 694 24.50 22.48 -2.63
C SER A 694 23.86 21.68 -3.76
N ALA A 695 24.67 21.09 -4.65
CA ALA A 695 24.22 20.19 -5.68
C ALA A 695 24.32 18.79 -5.08
N MET A 696 23.21 18.24 -4.57
CA MET A 696 23.16 16.81 -4.26
C MET A 696 22.75 16.11 -5.55
N CYS A 697 23.69 15.38 -6.15
CA CYS A 697 23.37 14.36 -7.14
C CYS A 697 22.73 13.21 -6.36
N VAL A 698 21.42 13.03 -6.46
CA VAL A 698 20.74 11.83 -5.98
C VAL A 698 20.72 10.88 -7.16
N VAL A 699 21.48 9.79 -7.06
CA VAL A 699 21.38 8.64 -7.97
C VAL A 699 19.98 8.05 -7.77
N GLN A 700 19.04 8.43 -8.63
CA GLN A 700 17.70 7.84 -8.65
C GLN A 700 17.77 6.47 -9.34
N PRO A 701 17.31 5.38 -8.69
CA PRO A 701 17.00 4.17 -9.42
C PRO A 701 15.82 4.39 -10.37
N LYS A 702 16.07 4.39 -11.69
CA LYS A 702 15.09 4.54 -12.77
C LYS A 702 14.08 3.39 -12.86
N ILE A 703 14.23 2.33 -12.07
CA ILE A 703 13.35 1.14 -12.11
C ILE A 703 12.08 1.30 -11.25
N LEU A 704 11.95 2.35 -10.43
CA LEU A 704 10.67 2.68 -9.75
C LEU A 704 9.68 3.48 -10.60
N SER A 705 10.06 3.82 -11.84
CA SER A 705 9.31 4.71 -12.75
C SER A 705 8.05 4.12 -13.38
N SER A 706 7.75 2.83 -13.17
CA SER A 706 6.49 2.22 -13.62
C SER A 706 5.36 2.27 -12.59
N LEU A 707 5.64 2.65 -11.32
CA LEU A 707 4.64 2.67 -10.25
C LEU A 707 4.62 3.94 -9.39
N MET A 708 5.63 4.82 -9.48
CA MET A 708 5.64 6.10 -8.76
C MET A 708 6.26 7.20 -9.61
N GLY A 709 5.49 8.27 -9.84
CA GLY A 709 5.89 9.44 -10.61
C GLY A 709 7.12 10.16 -10.06
N ASN A 710 7.93 10.69 -10.97
CA ASN A 710 9.10 11.52 -10.70
C ASN A 710 8.70 12.82 -9.98
N CYS A 711 9.12 13.03 -8.73
CA CYS A 711 9.17 14.36 -8.13
C CYS A 711 10.14 14.45 -6.94
N LEU A 712 11.39 14.87 -7.20
CA LEU A 712 12.25 15.48 -6.18
C LEU A 712 12.95 16.71 -6.80
N ARG A 713 12.48 17.91 -6.47
CA ARG A 713 13.28 19.15 -6.50
C ARG A 713 13.58 19.56 -5.07
N GLN A 714 14.86 19.72 -4.78
CA GLN A 714 15.36 20.27 -3.52
C GLN A 714 14.94 21.73 -3.36
N SER A 715 14.31 22.08 -2.24
CA SER A 715 14.15 23.47 -1.81
C SER A 715 15.52 24.04 -1.43
N LYS A 716 16.04 24.98 -2.22
CA LYS A 716 17.11 25.89 -1.80
C LYS A 716 16.47 27.18 -1.29
N GLN A 717 16.35 27.31 0.02
CA GLN A 717 16.31 28.62 0.69
C GLN A 717 17.22 28.57 1.92
N PRO A 718 18.00 29.62 2.20
CA PRO A 718 18.78 29.70 3.42
C PRO A 718 17.86 29.85 4.62
N VAL A 719 18.33 29.33 5.75
CA VAL A 719 17.70 29.42 7.07
C VAL A 719 17.47 30.88 7.44
N HIS A 720 16.26 31.38 7.19
CA HIS A 720 15.48 32.38 7.94
C HIS A 720 14.38 32.93 7.03
N GLN A 721 13.15 33.06 7.56
CA GLN A 721 11.92 33.58 6.94
C GLN A 721 10.98 32.59 6.25
N LEU A 722 10.39 31.65 7.00
CA LEU A 722 9.11 31.01 6.65
C LEU A 722 8.28 30.76 7.92
N PHE A 723 7.78 31.82 8.54
CA PHE A 723 6.67 31.75 9.50
C PHE A 723 5.58 32.72 9.05
N ARG A 724 4.67 32.22 8.20
CA ARG A 724 3.32 32.77 8.07
C ARG A 724 2.33 31.63 8.12
N TYR A 725 1.80 31.46 9.32
CA TYR A 725 0.66 30.62 9.65
C TYR A 725 -0.61 31.35 9.21
N ASN A 726 -1.48 30.71 8.45
CA ASN A 726 -2.85 31.17 8.24
C ASN A 726 -3.81 29.99 8.49
N PRO A 727 -4.77 30.09 9.43
CA PRO A 727 -5.55 28.95 9.90
C PRO A 727 -6.86 28.83 9.13
N GLY A 728 -7.13 27.65 8.55
CA GLY A 728 -8.45 27.28 8.04
C GLY A 728 -9.16 26.33 9.02
N PRO A 729 -10.45 26.55 9.32
CA PRO A 729 -11.13 25.99 10.50
C PRO A 729 -11.61 24.56 10.27
N GLY A 730 -11.62 23.77 11.34
CA GLY A 730 -12.35 22.49 11.40
C GLY A 730 -11.46 21.25 11.52
N SER A 731 -11.29 20.82 12.77
CA SER A 731 -11.11 19.44 13.26
C SER A 731 -10.11 19.45 14.41
N LYS A 732 -10.61 19.75 15.61
CA LYS A 732 -9.93 19.52 16.88
C LYS A 732 -10.27 18.08 17.31
N HIS A 733 -9.35 17.14 17.11
CA HIS A 733 -9.39 15.84 17.79
C HIS A 733 -7.96 15.36 18.04
N VAL A 734 -7.58 15.36 19.32
CA VAL A 734 -6.45 14.57 19.84
C VAL A 734 -7.08 13.35 20.51
N SER A 735 -6.89 12.17 19.92
CA SER A 735 -7.28 10.90 20.54
C SER A 735 -6.03 10.12 20.94
N MET A 736 -5.93 9.85 22.24
CA MET A 736 -4.88 9.05 22.87
C MET A 736 -5.17 7.56 22.66
N GLN A 737 -4.74 7.00 21.52
CA GLN A 737 -4.56 5.55 21.34
C GLN A 737 -3.41 5.31 20.37
N LEU A 738 -2.23 4.98 20.89
CA LEU A 738 -1.20 4.27 20.13
C LEU A 738 -1.15 2.83 20.62
N SER A 739 -1.27 1.92 19.66
CA SER A 739 -1.35 0.48 19.84
C SER A 739 -0.06 -0.08 20.43
N LYS A 740 -0.23 -0.84 21.53
CA LYS A 740 0.74 -1.74 22.15
C LYS A 740 1.34 -2.71 21.12
N ARG A 741 2.62 -3.04 21.36
CA ARG A 741 3.58 -3.82 20.54
C ARG A 741 4.34 -2.92 19.59
N PHE A 742 5.60 -2.63 19.94
CA PHE A 742 6.76 -2.41 19.04
C PHE A 742 7.93 -1.68 19.74
N SER A 743 7.84 -1.34 21.03
CA SER A 743 8.93 -0.64 21.77
C SER A 743 10.24 -1.44 21.88
N GLY A 744 10.17 -2.77 21.93
CA GLY A 744 11.35 -3.62 22.11
C GLY A 744 12.35 -3.62 20.94
N LEU A 745 11.87 -3.46 19.70
CA LEU A 745 12.73 -3.51 18.50
C LEU A 745 13.16 -2.10 18.05
N THR A 746 12.31 -1.09 18.26
CA THR A 746 12.67 0.32 17.99
C THR A 746 13.80 0.79 18.90
N ASN A 747 13.80 0.38 20.18
CA ASN A 747 14.88 0.71 21.12
C ASN A 747 16.24 0.09 20.73
N LEU A 748 16.23 -1.04 20.01
CA LEU A 748 17.46 -1.69 19.52
C LEU A 748 18.03 -1.00 18.28
N LEU A 749 17.18 -0.39 17.45
CA LEU A 749 17.54 0.16 16.15
C LEU A 749 17.89 1.66 16.16
N PHE A 750 17.37 2.43 17.12
CA PHE A 750 17.55 3.88 17.15
C PHE A 750 18.58 4.39 18.18
N ASN A 751 19.11 3.54 19.08
CA ASN A 751 20.16 3.91 20.04
C ASN A 751 21.58 3.40 19.69
N GLY A 752 21.79 2.85 18.49
CA GLY A 752 23.12 2.45 18.02
C GLY A 752 23.75 3.52 17.13
N SER A 753 24.40 4.53 17.73
CA SER A 753 25.35 5.50 17.13
C SER A 753 25.00 6.98 17.39
N ARG A 754 25.18 7.41 18.65
CA ARG A 754 25.75 8.74 18.92
C ARG A 754 26.84 8.57 19.97
N ASN A 755 28.05 8.92 19.55
CA ASN A 755 29.30 9.02 20.31
C ASN A 755 29.16 8.91 21.83
N ALA A 756 29.70 7.81 22.34
CA ALA A 756 30.41 7.82 23.60
C ALA A 756 31.52 8.89 23.50
N ASP A 757 31.21 10.11 23.93
CA ASP A 757 32.15 11.10 24.49
C ASP A 757 31.38 12.37 24.87
N LYS A 758 30.55 12.21 25.89
CA LYS A 758 30.31 13.13 27.01
C LYS A 758 29.29 12.44 27.91
N VAL A 759 29.78 11.45 28.65
CA VAL A 759 29.09 10.99 29.85
C VAL A 759 29.08 12.18 30.79
N LEU A 760 27.97 12.93 30.81
CA LEU A 760 27.65 13.72 31.99
C LEU A 760 27.50 12.69 33.11
N ASN A 761 28.35 12.87 34.10
CA ASN A 761 28.61 11.96 35.20
C ASN A 761 27.37 11.83 36.09
N THR A 762 26.34 11.11 35.64
CA THR A 762 25.14 10.88 36.46
C THR A 762 25.45 9.75 37.44
N LYS A 763 25.79 10.12 38.67
CA LYS A 763 25.89 9.20 39.82
C LYS A 763 24.59 8.41 40.09
N ARG A 764 23.47 8.70 39.40
CA ARG A 764 22.14 8.09 39.60
C ARG A 764 21.87 6.92 38.68
N LYS A 765 21.29 5.86 39.25
CA LYS A 765 20.77 4.70 38.51
C LYS A 765 19.43 5.06 37.86
N ARG A 766 19.20 4.54 36.65
CA ARG A 766 17.90 4.61 35.96
C ARG A 766 16.78 4.02 36.81
N LEU A 767 15.62 4.66 36.80
CA LEU A 767 14.39 4.18 37.43
C LEU A 767 13.92 2.86 36.82
N ARG A 768 13.31 2.05 37.68
CA ARG A 768 12.66 0.80 37.32
C ARG A 768 11.31 0.71 38.02
N PRO A 769 10.29 0.10 37.39
CA PRO A 769 9.00 -0.12 38.03
C PRO A 769 9.13 -0.93 39.32
N GLY A 770 8.51 -0.43 40.39
CA GLY A 770 8.31 -1.14 41.66
C GLY A 770 7.04 -2.00 41.64
N LYS A 771 6.73 -2.59 42.79
CA LYS A 771 5.51 -3.38 42.97
C LYS A 771 4.32 -2.46 43.24
N ILE A 772 3.30 -2.54 42.39
CA ILE A 772 2.06 -1.77 42.53
C ILE A 772 1.12 -2.50 43.50
N SER A 773 0.62 -1.79 44.52
CA SER A 773 -0.41 -2.34 45.44
C SER A 773 -1.82 -2.26 44.83
N PRO A 774 -2.80 -3.06 45.32
CA PRO A 774 -4.16 -3.07 44.78
C PRO A 774 -4.87 -1.71 44.79
N HIS A 775 -5.98 -1.64 44.05
CA HIS A 775 -6.83 -0.46 43.99
C HIS A 775 -7.42 -0.11 45.37
N ARG A 776 -7.44 1.18 45.69
CA ARG A 776 -7.98 1.68 46.97
C ARG A 776 -9.49 1.97 46.82
N PRO A 777 -10.35 1.48 47.73
CA PRO A 777 -11.79 1.60 47.60
C PRO A 777 -12.27 3.02 47.89
N VAL A 778 -13.18 3.54 47.07
CA VAL A 778 -13.89 4.80 47.31
C VAL A 778 -15.29 4.51 47.85
N PRO A 779 -15.69 5.06 49.01
CA PRO A 779 -17.04 4.91 49.57
C PRO A 779 -18.15 5.29 48.57
N ASP A 780 -19.25 4.54 48.57
CA ASP A 780 -20.32 4.71 47.57
C ASP A 780 -21.12 6.01 47.68
N HIS A 781 -21.05 6.70 48.84
CA HIS A 781 -21.69 8.00 49.03
C HIS A 781 -20.94 9.16 48.37
N ILE A 782 -19.67 8.96 47.99
CA ILE A 782 -18.86 9.98 47.30
C ILE A 782 -19.23 9.99 45.81
N PRO A 783 -19.61 11.15 45.24
CA PRO A 783 -19.94 11.26 43.82
C PRO A 783 -18.77 10.85 42.92
N LYS A 784 -18.99 9.87 42.05
CA LYS A 784 -17.98 9.37 41.10
C LYS A 784 -18.13 10.09 39.74
N PRO A 785 -17.04 10.54 39.10
CA PRO A 785 -17.09 11.10 37.75
C PRO A 785 -17.70 10.14 36.73
N PRO A 786 -18.33 10.64 35.65
CA PRO A 786 -19.01 9.81 34.64
C PRO A 786 -18.11 8.76 33.97
N TYR A 787 -16.80 9.02 33.87
CA TYR A 787 -15.86 8.15 33.16
C TYR A 787 -15.46 6.89 33.93
N VAL A 788 -15.69 6.81 35.24
CA VAL A 788 -15.25 5.69 36.10
C VAL A 788 -15.86 4.34 35.65
N LYS A 789 -16.99 4.37 34.94
CA LYS A 789 -17.65 3.17 34.39
C LYS A 789 -17.04 2.65 33.08
N SER A 790 -16.10 3.40 32.48
CA SER A 790 -15.47 3.08 31.19
C SER A 790 -13.99 2.72 31.37
N LYS A 791 -13.55 1.63 30.74
CA LYS A 791 -12.11 1.27 30.67
C LYS A 791 -11.32 2.09 29.64
N LYS A 792 -11.99 2.96 28.86
CA LYS A 792 -11.34 3.85 27.90
C LYS A 792 -11.33 5.29 28.44
N PRO A 793 -10.20 6.01 28.38
CA PRO A 793 -10.16 7.41 28.77
C PRO A 793 -11.10 8.22 27.86
N PRO A 794 -11.92 9.12 28.43
CA PRO A 794 -12.70 10.07 27.64
C PRO A 794 -11.78 10.92 26.75
N GLY A 795 -12.21 11.22 25.52
CA GLY A 795 -11.53 12.23 24.70
C GLY A 795 -11.70 13.64 25.29
N ILE A 796 -10.90 14.59 24.81
CA ILE A 796 -11.04 16.02 25.19
C ILE A 796 -12.41 16.52 24.76
N ALA A 797 -13.21 17.02 25.70
CA ALA A 797 -14.52 17.59 25.41
C ALA A 797 -14.39 18.85 24.53
N SER A 798 -15.27 18.96 23.53
CA SER A 798 -15.27 20.10 22.61
C SER A 798 -15.87 21.33 23.27
N GLY A 799 -15.12 22.44 23.28
CA GLY A 799 -15.55 23.72 23.82
C GLY A 799 -14.92 24.07 25.17
N PRO A 800 -14.71 25.37 25.46
CA PRO A 800 -14.09 25.83 26.69
C PRO A 800 -15.01 25.63 27.91
N GLU A 801 -14.43 25.25 29.04
CA GLU A 801 -15.12 25.26 30.35
C GLU A 801 -15.27 26.71 30.82
N VAL A 802 -16.40 27.32 30.48
CA VAL A 802 -16.79 28.68 30.89
C VAL A 802 -17.93 28.58 31.90
N HIS A 803 -17.75 29.19 33.06
CA HIS A 803 -18.63 28.98 34.22
C HIS A 803 -19.53 30.17 34.52
N ASP A 804 -20.70 29.89 35.08
CA ASP A 804 -21.52 30.86 35.80
C ASP A 804 -20.96 31.07 37.23
N GLU A 805 -21.53 32.02 37.99
CA GLU A 805 -21.08 32.35 39.35
C GLU A 805 -21.00 31.11 40.25
N LYS A 806 -22.01 30.24 40.20
CA LYS A 806 -22.05 28.98 40.97
C LYS A 806 -20.97 28.00 40.52
N GLY A 807 -20.73 27.87 39.22
CA GLY A 807 -19.66 27.03 38.69
C GLY A 807 -18.27 27.52 39.11
N ILE A 808 -18.06 28.84 39.16
CA ILE A 808 -16.82 29.45 39.66
C ILE A 808 -16.61 29.12 41.14
N GLU A 809 -17.65 29.19 41.97
CA GLU A 809 -17.56 28.80 43.39
C GLU A 809 -17.19 27.32 43.55
N CYS A 810 -17.77 26.42 42.76
CA CYS A 810 -17.42 25.01 42.76
C CYS A 810 -15.98 24.76 42.27
N MET A 811 -15.53 25.48 41.24
CA MET A 811 -14.14 25.42 40.75
C MET A 811 -13.14 25.93 41.80
N ARG A 812 -13.48 27.01 42.51
CA ARG A 812 -12.68 27.51 43.64
C ARG A 812 -12.62 26.49 44.79
N ALA A 813 -13.73 25.84 45.12
CA ALA A 813 -13.76 24.83 46.17
C ALA A 813 -12.92 23.59 45.83
N SER A 814 -13.08 23.05 44.61
CA SER A 814 -12.30 21.91 44.13
C SER A 814 -10.81 22.25 43.98
N GLY A 815 -10.47 23.41 43.42
CA GLY A 815 -9.10 23.90 43.31
C GLY A 815 -8.41 24.10 44.66
N ARG A 816 -9.09 24.70 45.65
CA ARG A 816 -8.56 24.83 47.02
C ARG A 816 -8.29 23.48 47.68
N LEU A 817 -9.20 22.52 47.53
CA LEU A 817 -8.98 21.17 48.08
C LEU A 817 -7.78 20.49 47.40
N ALA A 818 -7.66 20.58 46.08
CA ALA A 818 -6.51 20.01 45.35
C ALA A 818 -5.19 20.62 45.84
N ALA A 819 -5.15 21.94 46.06
CA ALA A 819 -3.98 22.64 46.59
C ALA A 819 -3.63 22.19 48.02
N GLN A 820 -4.62 22.07 48.92
CA GLN A 820 -4.41 21.57 50.28
C GLN A 820 -3.88 20.14 50.30
N VAL A 821 -4.40 19.28 49.43
CA VAL A 821 -3.95 17.89 49.29
C VAL A 821 -2.52 17.84 48.73
N LEU A 822 -2.18 18.69 47.75
CA LEU A 822 -0.82 18.78 47.22
C LEU A 822 0.19 19.28 48.26
N GLU A 823 -0.17 20.30 49.06
CA GLU A 823 0.66 20.79 50.15
C GLU A 823 0.90 19.70 51.20
N PHE A 824 -0.17 19.00 51.62
CA PHE A 824 -0.06 17.85 52.52
C PHE A 824 0.84 16.76 51.95
N ALA A 825 0.65 16.37 50.68
CA ALA A 825 1.47 15.37 50.02
C ALA A 825 2.95 15.77 49.98
N GLY A 826 3.23 17.05 49.75
CA GLY A 826 4.57 17.63 49.82
C GLY A 826 5.24 17.46 51.18
N THR A 827 4.51 17.56 52.29
CA THR A 827 5.06 17.35 53.65
C THR A 827 5.50 15.91 53.92
N LEU A 828 5.00 14.95 53.13
CA LEU A 828 5.35 13.54 53.26
C LEU A 828 6.66 13.19 52.55
N VAL A 829 7.13 14.04 51.63
CA VAL A 829 8.32 13.79 50.82
C VAL A 829 9.58 13.81 51.70
N LYS A 830 10.15 12.62 51.93
CA LYS A 830 11.40 12.43 52.69
C LYS A 830 12.11 11.14 52.24
N PRO A 831 13.45 11.05 52.39
CA PRO A 831 14.16 9.82 52.07
C PRO A 831 13.58 8.61 52.83
N GLY A 832 13.37 7.50 52.11
CA GLY A 832 12.83 6.26 52.64
C GLY A 832 11.32 6.07 52.52
N ILE A 833 10.52 7.13 52.31
CA ILE A 833 9.07 6.99 52.10
C ILE A 833 8.78 6.40 50.72
N LYS A 834 7.78 5.54 50.60
CA LYS A 834 7.36 4.99 49.29
C LYS A 834 6.35 5.88 48.61
N THR A 835 6.38 5.92 47.28
CA THR A 835 5.36 6.65 46.50
C THR A 835 3.96 6.08 46.75
N ASP A 836 3.81 4.77 46.96
CA ASP A 836 2.53 4.16 47.36
C ASP A 836 2.03 4.58 48.76
N GLU A 837 2.92 4.97 49.67
CA GLU A 837 2.54 5.52 50.99
C GLU A 837 2.03 6.96 50.85
N ILE A 838 2.60 7.74 49.92
CA ILE A 838 2.07 9.06 49.54
C ILE A 838 0.68 8.92 48.92
N ASP A 839 0.49 7.99 47.98
CA ASP A 839 -0.83 7.68 47.40
C ASP A 839 -1.85 7.28 48.47
N GLN A 840 -1.46 6.49 49.47
CA GLN A 840 -2.35 6.12 50.57
C GLN A 840 -2.83 7.32 51.38
N ALA A 841 -1.91 8.20 51.75
CA ALA A 841 -2.22 9.38 52.55
C ALA A 841 -3.05 10.40 51.76
N VAL A 842 -2.71 10.62 50.49
CA VAL A 842 -3.47 11.48 49.57
C VAL A 842 -4.88 10.93 49.34
N HIS A 843 -5.00 9.62 49.08
CA HIS A 843 -6.31 8.97 48.94
C HIS A 843 -7.17 9.22 50.17
N GLN A 844 -6.65 8.96 51.38
CA GLN A 844 -7.43 9.13 52.60
C GLN A 844 -7.88 10.59 52.80
N MET A 845 -6.98 11.57 52.58
CA MET A 845 -7.33 12.99 52.71
C MET A 845 -8.42 13.43 51.72
N ILE A 846 -8.37 12.94 50.47
CA ILE A 846 -9.40 13.24 49.45
C ILE A 846 -10.76 12.65 49.88
N ILE A 847 -10.77 11.41 50.37
CA ILE A 847 -11.98 10.73 50.85
C ILE A 847 -12.57 11.42 52.08
N ASP A 848 -11.73 11.80 53.05
CA ASP A 848 -12.16 12.49 54.28
C ASP A 848 -12.81 13.85 54.00
N ASN A 849 -12.46 14.47 52.88
CA ASN A 849 -13.08 15.72 52.38
C ASN A 849 -14.26 15.48 51.43
N GLY A 850 -14.76 14.24 51.32
CA GLY A 850 -15.93 13.89 50.51
C GLY A 850 -15.72 14.03 49.00
N ALA A 851 -14.48 14.05 48.53
CA ALA A 851 -14.13 14.19 47.12
C ALA A 851 -13.68 12.85 46.52
N TYR A 852 -13.74 12.75 45.20
CA TYR A 852 -13.23 11.58 44.46
C TYR A 852 -11.84 11.88 43.87
N PRO A 853 -10.84 10.97 44.01
CA PRO A 853 -9.53 11.15 43.38
C PRO A 853 -9.64 10.91 41.87
N SER A 854 -9.60 11.98 41.07
CA SER A 854 -9.93 11.91 39.63
C SER A 854 -9.07 10.94 38.81
N PRO A 855 -7.76 10.79 39.05
CA PRO A 855 -6.93 9.83 38.31
C PRO A 855 -7.39 8.38 38.52
N LEU A 856 -7.99 8.06 39.67
CA LEU A 856 -8.38 6.71 40.02
C LEU A 856 -9.43 6.16 39.05
N GLY A 857 -9.04 5.18 38.23
CA GLY A 857 -9.89 4.58 37.21
C GLY A 857 -10.01 5.38 35.90
N TYR A 858 -9.37 6.56 35.80
CA TYR A 858 -9.35 7.34 34.56
C TYR A 858 -8.58 6.58 33.49
N GLY A 859 -9.25 6.09 32.44
CA GLY A 859 -8.63 5.25 31.40
C GLY A 859 -7.99 3.97 31.91
N GLY A 860 -8.31 3.53 33.14
CA GLY A 860 -7.66 2.40 33.81
C GLY A 860 -6.41 2.74 34.62
N PHE A 861 -6.12 4.02 34.92
CA PHE A 861 -5.05 4.39 35.85
C PHE A 861 -5.33 3.83 37.26
N PRO A 862 -4.34 3.17 37.91
CA PRO A 862 -4.63 2.34 39.08
C PRO A 862 -4.61 3.07 40.43
N LYS A 863 -4.15 4.33 40.49
CA LYS A 863 -3.82 5.07 41.72
C LYS A 863 -4.58 6.39 41.82
N SER A 864 -4.55 7.00 43.01
CA SER A 864 -5.31 8.20 43.35
C SER A 864 -4.58 9.50 43.00
N VAL A 865 -3.26 9.40 42.87
CA VAL A 865 -2.32 10.50 42.59
C VAL A 865 -1.26 10.02 41.61
N CYS A 866 -0.68 10.93 40.84
CA CYS A 866 0.49 10.65 40.01
C CYS A 866 1.76 11.08 40.77
N THR A 867 2.80 10.23 40.75
CA THR A 867 4.11 10.52 41.37
C THR A 867 5.23 10.30 40.37
N SER A 868 5.79 11.39 39.84
CA SER A 868 6.82 11.36 38.80
C SER A 868 8.17 11.73 39.39
N VAL A 869 9.01 10.71 39.63
CA VAL A 869 10.34 10.88 40.24
C VAL A 869 11.41 11.10 39.17
N ASN A 870 12.36 12.01 39.41
CA ASN A 870 13.58 12.24 38.61
C ASN A 870 13.36 12.34 37.09
N GLU A 871 13.69 11.30 36.32
CA GLU A 871 13.52 11.28 34.87
C GLU A 871 12.08 11.07 34.39
N CYS A 872 11.16 10.77 35.30
CA CYS A 872 9.73 10.68 35.01
C CYS A 872 9.17 12.08 34.75
N ILE A 873 8.69 12.31 33.54
CA ILE A 873 8.11 13.56 33.06
C ILE A 873 6.73 13.78 33.70
N CYS A 874 5.84 12.79 33.57
CA CYS A 874 4.46 12.86 34.08
C CYS A 874 3.85 11.46 34.22
N HIS A 875 2.66 11.39 34.85
CA HIS A 875 1.84 10.17 35.00
C HIS A 875 2.54 8.97 35.66
N GLY A 876 3.57 9.19 36.48
CA GLY A 876 4.22 8.10 37.20
C GLY A 876 3.24 7.40 38.15
N ILE A 877 3.17 6.07 38.08
CA ILE A 877 2.29 5.28 38.96
C ILE A 877 2.96 5.09 40.34
N PRO A 878 2.31 5.49 41.45
CA PRO A 878 2.75 5.15 42.80
C PRO A 878 2.97 3.63 43.01
N ASP A 879 4.13 3.27 43.54
CA ASP A 879 4.57 1.89 43.70
C ASP A 879 5.44 1.69 44.96
N SER A 880 6.02 0.51 45.11
CA SER A 880 6.83 0.15 46.27
C SER A 880 8.20 0.83 46.35
N ARG A 881 8.57 1.72 45.41
CA ARG A 881 9.85 2.43 45.40
C ARG A 881 9.91 3.44 46.54
N ALA A 882 10.94 3.32 47.37
CA ALA A 882 11.29 4.34 48.36
C ALA A 882 12.02 5.51 47.69
N LEU A 883 11.70 6.75 48.10
CA LEU A 883 12.44 7.93 47.67
C LEU A 883 13.86 7.91 48.25
N GLU A 884 14.83 8.27 47.43
CA GLU A 884 16.24 8.34 47.81
C GLU A 884 16.64 9.79 48.14
N ASP A 885 17.69 9.95 48.94
CA ASP A 885 18.25 11.27 49.22
C ASP A 885 18.77 11.92 47.92
N GLY A 886 18.32 13.15 47.67
CA GLY A 886 18.57 13.91 46.46
C GLY A 886 17.51 13.77 45.36
N ASP A 887 16.54 12.87 45.47
CA ASP A 887 15.47 12.75 44.47
C ASP A 887 14.68 14.06 44.32
N ILE A 888 14.18 14.32 43.11
CA ILE A 888 13.07 15.26 42.89
C ILE A 888 11.82 14.45 42.52
N ILE A 889 10.65 14.88 43.00
CA ILE A 889 9.38 14.21 42.74
C ILE A 889 8.29 15.23 42.42
N ASN A 890 7.71 15.14 41.23
CA ASN A 890 6.43 15.79 40.96
C ASN A 890 5.29 14.94 41.53
N ILE A 891 4.42 15.60 42.31
CA ILE A 891 3.16 15.02 42.78
C ILE A 891 2.06 15.79 42.08
N ASP A 892 1.18 15.06 41.39
CA ASP A 892 0.10 15.59 40.58
C ASP A 892 -1.24 15.08 41.14
N VAL A 893 -2.03 16.05 41.61
CA VAL A 893 -3.24 15.89 42.41
C VAL A 893 -4.43 16.49 41.67
N THR A 894 -5.37 15.61 41.35
CA THR A 894 -6.69 16.03 40.84
C THR A 894 -7.82 15.51 41.71
N VAL A 895 -8.70 16.39 42.18
CA VAL A 895 -9.88 16.04 42.99
C VAL A 895 -11.17 16.33 42.24
N TYR A 896 -12.21 15.54 42.46
CA TYR A 896 -13.56 15.79 41.98
C TYR A 896 -14.49 16.07 43.15
N LEU A 897 -14.89 17.34 43.30
CA LEU A 897 -15.71 17.84 44.40
C LEU A 897 -16.85 18.69 43.84
N ASN A 898 -18.06 18.51 44.36
CA ASN A 898 -19.26 19.27 43.94
C ASN A 898 -19.55 19.22 42.43
N GLY A 899 -19.10 18.17 41.73
CA GLY A 899 -19.31 18.00 40.30
C GLY A 899 -18.21 18.60 39.41
N TYR A 900 -17.13 19.11 40.00
CA TYR A 900 -16.04 19.81 39.29
C TYR A 900 -14.67 19.25 39.67
N HIS A 901 -13.75 19.27 38.71
CA HIS A 901 -12.36 18.85 38.86
C HIS A 901 -11.48 20.04 39.25
N GLY A 902 -10.65 19.87 40.29
CA GLY A 902 -9.56 20.78 40.63
C GLY A 902 -8.23 20.08 40.41
N ASP A 903 -7.32 20.70 39.66
CA ASP A 903 -6.14 20.04 39.10
C ASP A 903 -4.85 20.86 39.31
N THR A 904 -3.83 20.23 39.89
CA THR A 904 -2.57 20.90 40.22
C THR A 904 -1.45 19.91 40.51
N SER A 905 -0.21 20.35 40.25
CA SER A 905 0.98 19.57 40.53
C SER A 905 2.16 20.46 40.90
N ALA A 906 3.10 19.90 41.66
CA ALA A 906 4.36 20.56 42.00
C ALA A 906 5.49 19.56 42.16
N THR A 907 6.71 19.97 41.80
CA THR A 907 7.93 19.20 42.09
C THR A 907 8.52 19.57 43.45
N PHE A 908 8.68 18.56 44.31
CA PHE A 908 9.26 18.65 45.65
C PHE A 908 10.67 18.04 45.69
N PHE A 909 11.45 18.49 46.68
CA PHE A 909 12.79 17.99 46.96
C PHE A 909 12.74 16.88 48.01
N CYS A 910 13.41 15.76 47.76
CA CYS A 910 13.59 14.69 48.72
C CYS A 910 15.02 14.72 49.28
N GLY A 911 15.19 15.26 50.48
CA GLY A 911 16.50 15.39 51.11
C GLY A 911 17.40 16.42 50.42
N ASP A 912 18.69 16.12 50.26
CA ASP A 912 19.67 17.07 49.69
C ASP A 912 19.85 16.91 48.16
N VAL A 913 19.06 17.69 47.41
CA VAL A 913 19.09 17.73 45.94
C VAL A 913 20.28 18.56 45.46
N ASP A 914 20.92 18.14 44.36
CA ASP A 914 22.01 18.88 43.74
C ASP A 914 21.57 20.24 43.14
N ASP A 915 22.54 21.11 42.88
CA ASP A 915 22.28 22.46 42.36
C ASP A 915 21.58 22.43 41.00
N GLU A 916 21.87 21.44 40.13
CA GLU A 916 21.22 21.29 38.83
C GLU A 916 19.74 20.93 38.97
N GLY A 917 19.39 19.98 39.84
CA GLY A 917 18.01 19.63 40.15
C GLY A 917 17.24 20.77 40.80
N ARG A 918 17.85 21.49 41.76
CA ARG A 918 17.25 22.69 42.38
C ARG A 918 16.99 23.78 41.33
N LYS A 919 17.93 23.99 40.41
CA LYS A 919 17.77 24.98 39.33
C LYS A 919 16.69 24.60 38.34
N LEU A 920 16.60 23.33 37.93
CA LEU A 920 15.53 22.83 37.05
C LEU A 920 14.15 23.09 37.65
N VAL A 921 13.95 22.73 38.92
CA VAL A 921 12.69 22.93 39.65
C VAL A 921 12.35 24.42 39.74
N GLN A 922 13.32 25.27 40.10
CA GLN A 922 13.13 26.72 40.15
C GLN A 922 12.70 27.29 38.79
N VAL A 923 13.41 26.96 37.70
CA VAL A 923 13.13 27.51 36.36
C VAL A 923 11.80 27.02 35.83
N THR A 924 11.41 25.77 36.12
CA THR A 924 10.10 25.24 35.72
C THR A 924 8.97 26.02 36.39
N LYS A 925 9.10 26.32 37.69
CA LYS A 925 8.15 27.17 38.42
C LYS A 925 8.11 28.60 37.85
N GLU A 926 9.27 29.20 37.58
CA GLU A 926 9.35 30.53 36.95
C GLU A 926 8.68 30.57 35.57
N CYS A 927 8.78 29.49 34.78
CA CYS A 927 8.07 29.36 33.51
C CYS A 927 6.55 29.40 33.70
N LEU A 928 6.02 28.65 34.68
CA LEU A 928 4.60 28.65 35.03
C LEU A 928 4.13 30.04 35.48
N ASP A 929 4.83 30.64 36.45
CA ASP A 929 4.45 31.95 37.01
C ASP A 929 4.42 33.04 35.93
N LYS A 930 5.40 33.06 35.02
CA LYS A 930 5.45 34.01 33.89
C LYS A 930 4.38 33.73 32.84
N ALA A 931 4.02 32.47 32.63
CA ALA A 931 2.94 32.11 31.73
C ALA A 931 1.58 32.57 32.29
N ILE A 932 1.35 32.41 33.59
CA ILE A 932 0.12 32.88 34.25
C ILE A 932 0.06 34.40 34.28
N SER A 933 1.18 35.10 34.53
CA SER A 933 1.18 36.58 34.65
C SER A 933 0.76 37.32 33.38
N ILE A 934 0.79 36.65 32.22
CA ILE A 934 0.34 37.22 30.95
C ILE A 934 -1.11 36.83 30.59
N CYS A 935 -1.76 35.98 31.38
CA CYS A 935 -3.11 35.51 31.12
C CYS A 935 -4.14 36.58 31.50
N ALA A 936 -5.00 36.94 30.54
CA ALA A 936 -6.07 37.91 30.71
C ALA A 936 -7.10 37.74 29.58
N PRO A 937 -8.32 38.29 29.71
CA PRO A 937 -9.32 38.23 28.64
C PRO A 937 -8.78 38.72 27.30
N GLY A 938 -9.06 37.96 26.24
CA GLY A 938 -8.63 38.30 24.88
C GLY A 938 -7.15 38.02 24.57
N VAL A 939 -6.32 37.64 25.55
CA VAL A 939 -4.94 37.24 25.31
C VAL A 939 -4.90 35.94 24.49
N GLU A 940 -3.99 35.88 23.51
CA GLU A 940 -3.84 34.69 22.66
C GLU A 940 -3.16 33.54 23.43
N LEU A 941 -3.75 32.33 23.38
CA LEU A 941 -3.22 31.16 24.08
C LEU A 941 -1.79 30.80 23.69
N LYS A 942 -1.39 31.01 22.42
CA LYS A 942 -0.02 30.77 21.94
C LYS A 942 1.06 31.60 22.67
N LYS A 943 0.69 32.70 23.32
CA LYS A 943 1.62 33.51 24.11
C LYS A 943 2.15 32.75 25.33
N ILE A 944 1.35 31.84 25.91
CA ILE A 944 1.77 30.95 27.00
C ILE A 944 3.01 30.15 26.57
N GLY A 945 2.91 29.38 25.49
CA GLY A 945 4.01 28.55 25.02
C GLY A 945 5.22 29.33 24.51
N LYS A 946 5.01 30.55 23.98
CA LYS A 946 6.10 31.46 23.64
C LYS A 946 6.88 31.90 24.90
N THR A 947 6.18 32.34 25.94
CA THR A 947 6.78 32.81 27.20
C THR A 947 7.56 31.70 27.90
N ILE A 948 7.00 30.49 27.97
CA ILE A 948 7.65 29.31 28.58
C ILE A 948 8.92 28.95 27.82
N GLN A 949 8.84 28.79 26.49
CA GLN A 949 10.00 28.44 25.67
C GLN A 949 11.11 29.51 25.74
N GLU A 950 10.77 30.80 25.71
CA GLU A 950 11.75 31.88 25.82
C GLU A 950 12.47 31.93 27.16
N HIS A 951 11.79 31.54 28.26
CA HIS A 951 12.45 31.45 29.56
C HIS A 951 13.29 30.17 29.68
N ALA A 952 12.78 29.03 29.23
CA ALA A 952 13.51 27.75 29.22
C ALA A 952 14.78 27.78 28.35
N ASP A 953 14.73 28.42 27.17
CA ASP A 953 15.86 28.54 26.24
C ASP A 953 17.07 29.25 26.87
N LYS A 954 16.86 30.18 27.82
CA LYS A 954 17.95 30.89 28.54
C LYS A 954 18.83 29.94 29.35
N TYR A 955 18.24 28.84 29.82
CA TYR A 955 18.90 27.81 30.61
C TYR A 955 19.21 26.55 29.79
N ARG A 956 18.89 26.55 28.48
CA ARG A 956 19.04 25.42 27.57
C ARG A 956 18.25 24.17 27.99
N TYR A 957 17.11 24.36 28.65
CA TYR A 957 16.23 23.27 29.05
C TYR A 957 15.26 22.90 27.92
N GLY A 958 14.98 21.61 27.78
CA GLY A 958 14.00 21.08 26.85
C GLY A 958 12.58 21.28 27.38
N VAL A 959 11.65 21.71 26.52
CA VAL A 959 10.22 21.81 26.82
C VAL A 959 9.49 20.63 26.18
N VAL A 960 8.82 19.79 26.97
CA VAL A 960 8.09 18.63 26.46
C VAL A 960 6.90 19.09 25.62
N ARG A 961 6.67 18.41 24.47
CA ARG A 961 5.70 18.87 23.45
C ARG A 961 4.46 17.99 23.33
N GLN A 962 4.52 16.79 23.88
CA GLN A 962 3.51 15.75 23.73
C GLN A 962 2.41 15.86 24.80
N PHE A 963 2.69 16.54 25.91
CA PHE A 963 1.75 16.83 27.00
C PHE A 963 1.51 18.34 27.06
N VAL A 964 0.26 18.70 27.34
CA VAL A 964 -0.32 20.01 27.03
C VAL A 964 -1.38 20.30 28.08
N GLY A 965 -1.49 21.55 28.50
CA GLY A 965 -2.55 21.94 29.41
C GLY A 965 -3.91 21.83 28.73
N HIS A 966 -4.96 21.79 29.53
CA HIS A 966 -6.31 21.54 29.03
C HIS A 966 -7.35 22.37 29.80
N GLY A 967 -8.53 22.54 29.21
CA GLY A 967 -9.70 22.97 29.95
C GLY A 967 -10.01 21.97 31.05
N VAL A 968 -10.38 22.48 32.22
CA VAL A 968 -10.74 21.67 33.38
C VAL A 968 -11.96 22.29 34.07
N GLY A 969 -12.95 21.47 34.39
CA GLY A 969 -14.21 21.93 34.95
C GLY A 969 -15.12 20.78 35.34
N ARG A 970 -16.33 20.71 34.78
CA ARG A 970 -17.21 19.54 34.96
C ARG A 970 -16.65 18.30 34.28
N VAL A 971 -15.88 18.53 33.22
CA VAL A 971 -15.09 17.51 32.52
C VAL A 971 -13.63 17.67 32.92
N PHE A 972 -12.96 16.55 33.14
CA PHE A 972 -11.54 16.54 33.52
C PHE A 972 -10.65 17.13 32.41
N HIS A 973 -10.84 16.70 31.15
CA HIS A 973 -10.10 17.22 29.99
C HIS A 973 -11.06 17.83 28.96
N ALA A 974 -10.96 19.15 28.74
CA ALA A 974 -11.75 19.92 27.77
C ALA A 974 -10.87 20.88 26.95
N ASP A 975 -11.44 21.57 25.97
CA ASP A 975 -10.79 22.73 25.36
C ASP A 975 -10.61 23.84 26.41
N PRO A 976 -9.59 24.71 26.30
CA PRO A 976 -8.60 24.78 25.25
C PRO A 976 -7.43 23.84 25.50
N VAL A 977 -6.81 23.35 24.43
CA VAL A 977 -5.48 22.73 24.52
C VAL A 977 -4.40 23.81 24.60
N VAL A 978 -3.60 23.81 25.66
CA VAL A 978 -2.56 24.79 25.96
C VAL A 978 -1.18 24.21 25.67
N LEU A 979 -0.57 24.65 24.57
CA LEU A 979 0.78 24.23 24.19
C LEU A 979 1.83 25.05 24.95
N HIS A 980 2.74 24.37 25.68
CA HIS A 980 3.79 25.01 26.48
C HIS A 980 5.06 25.40 25.71
N PHE A 981 5.09 25.21 24.39
CA PHE A 981 6.20 25.57 23.51
C PHE A 981 5.77 26.58 22.43
N ARG A 982 6.73 27.23 21.75
CA ARG A 982 6.44 28.17 20.65
C ARG A 982 5.58 27.49 19.56
N ASN A 983 4.41 28.04 19.33
CA ASN A 983 3.43 27.53 18.38
C ASN A 983 2.67 28.68 17.72
N ASN A 984 1.83 28.35 16.74
CA ASN A 984 1.01 29.32 16.03
C ASN A 984 -0.50 29.11 16.26
N GLU A 985 -0.90 28.32 17.26
CA GLU A 985 -2.31 27.97 17.48
C GLU A 985 -3.19 29.20 17.69
N THR A 986 -4.39 29.15 17.12
CA THR A 986 -5.37 30.23 17.27
C THR A 986 -6.33 29.95 18.41
N GLY A 987 -6.57 30.97 19.23
CA GLY A 987 -7.47 30.90 20.37
C GLY A 987 -7.18 32.05 21.31
N ARG A 988 -8.23 32.57 21.95
CA ARG A 988 -8.13 33.64 22.92
C ARG A 988 -8.79 33.21 24.21
N MET A 989 -8.22 33.66 25.33
CA MET A 989 -8.77 33.47 26.66
C MET A 989 -10.09 34.23 26.79
N VAL A 990 -11.09 33.60 27.38
CA VAL A 990 -12.43 34.18 27.58
C VAL A 990 -12.68 34.34 29.09
N VAL A 991 -13.41 35.38 29.48
CA VAL A 991 -13.82 35.60 30.88
C VAL A 991 -14.58 34.37 31.40
N ASN A 992 -14.37 34.02 32.66
CA ASN A 992 -14.92 32.87 33.37
C ASN A 992 -14.47 31.49 32.84
N GLN A 993 -13.48 31.46 31.94
CA GLN A 993 -12.90 30.21 31.44
C GLN A 993 -11.90 29.64 32.45
N THR A 994 -11.91 28.32 32.65
CA THR A 994 -10.89 27.61 33.43
C THR A 994 -10.07 26.64 32.58
N PHE A 995 -8.76 26.62 32.80
CA PHE A 995 -7.83 25.70 32.16
C PHE A 995 -6.53 25.58 32.96
N THR A 996 -5.76 24.54 32.68
CA THR A 996 -4.46 24.28 33.30
C THR A 996 -3.32 24.83 32.46
N ILE A 997 -2.28 25.30 33.14
CA ILE A 997 -0.97 25.57 32.56
C ILE A 997 0.01 24.68 33.31
N GLU A 998 0.67 23.77 32.60
CA GLU A 998 1.49 22.70 33.17
C GLU A 998 2.83 22.49 32.42
N PRO A 999 3.78 23.44 32.48
CA PRO A 999 5.08 23.27 31.83
C PRO A 999 5.85 22.10 32.42
N MET A 1000 6.35 21.23 31.54
CA MET A 1000 7.27 20.15 31.87
C MET A 1000 8.63 20.46 31.22
N LEU A 1001 9.66 20.68 32.05
CA LEU A 1001 11.02 20.94 31.58
C LEU A 1001 11.92 19.72 31.82
N THR A 1002 12.95 19.60 30.99
CA THR A 1002 13.93 18.52 31.01
C THR A 1002 15.34 19.09 30.88
N LEU A 1003 16.33 18.49 31.57
CA LEU A 1003 17.73 18.90 31.43
C LEU A 1003 18.33 18.50 30.06
N GLY A 1004 17.87 17.39 29.50
CA GLY A 1004 18.38 16.83 28.25
C GLY A 1004 17.30 16.69 27.19
N SER A 1005 17.00 15.46 26.81
CA SER A 1005 15.98 15.15 25.82
C SER A 1005 14.59 15.48 26.33
N PHE A 1006 13.86 16.30 25.57
CA PHE A 1006 12.42 16.53 25.79
C PHE A 1006 11.54 15.46 25.12
N ASN A 1007 12.14 14.43 24.49
CA ASN A 1007 11.40 13.33 23.90
C ASN A 1007 10.94 12.36 25.01
N PRO A 1008 9.63 12.09 25.12
CA PRO A 1008 9.10 11.16 26.10
C PRO A 1008 9.18 9.70 25.61
N VAL A 1009 9.38 8.78 26.55
CA VAL A 1009 9.24 7.33 26.39
C VAL A 1009 8.23 6.84 27.42
N MET A 1010 7.16 6.17 26.97
CA MET A 1010 6.14 5.59 27.86
C MET A 1010 6.53 4.16 28.25
N TRP A 1011 6.38 3.83 29.53
CA TRP A 1011 6.60 2.48 30.06
C TRP A 1011 5.47 1.51 29.65
N ASP A 1012 5.72 0.21 29.81
CA ASP A 1012 4.78 -0.85 29.45
C ASP A 1012 3.47 -0.83 30.27
N ASP A 1013 3.45 -0.08 31.38
CA ASP A 1013 2.27 0.20 32.19
C ASP A 1013 1.25 1.11 31.48
N ASN A 1014 1.63 1.77 30.38
CA ASN A 1014 0.84 2.69 29.54
C ASN A 1014 0.51 4.03 30.17
N TRP A 1015 1.18 4.37 31.27
CA TRP A 1015 0.96 5.61 32.00
C TRP A 1015 2.26 6.33 32.27
N THR A 1016 3.24 5.67 32.88
CA THR A 1016 4.47 6.31 33.31
C THR A 1016 5.28 6.78 32.11
N VAL A 1017 5.59 8.08 32.05
CA VAL A 1017 6.34 8.68 30.94
C VAL A 1017 7.66 9.22 31.46
N VAL A 1018 8.76 8.80 30.85
CA VAL A 1018 10.13 9.20 31.24
C VAL A 1018 10.86 9.88 30.09
N THR A 1019 11.94 10.61 30.39
CA THR A 1019 12.85 11.15 29.37
C THR A 1019 13.63 10.02 28.70
N GLU A 1020 13.80 10.12 27.38
CA GLU A 1020 14.52 9.12 26.56
C GLU A 1020 15.97 8.90 27.03
N ASP A 1021 16.65 10.00 27.37
CA ASP A 1021 18.04 9.99 27.84
C ASP A 1021 18.15 9.85 29.37
N GLY A 1022 17.04 9.73 30.08
CA GLY A 1022 16.90 9.68 31.54
C GLY A 1022 17.52 10.87 32.26
N SER A 1023 17.50 12.03 31.60
CA SER A 1023 17.74 13.32 32.24
C SER A 1023 16.60 13.67 33.19
N LEU A 1024 16.89 14.49 34.22
CA LEU A 1024 15.88 14.96 35.17
C LEU A 1024 14.78 15.77 34.46
N SER A 1025 13.56 15.61 34.94
CA SER A 1025 12.40 16.40 34.56
C SER A 1025 11.74 17.03 35.79
N ALA A 1026 11.15 18.21 35.60
CA ALA A 1026 10.31 18.85 36.59
C ALA A 1026 9.04 19.37 35.92
N GLN A 1027 7.95 19.37 36.68
CA GLN A 1027 6.62 19.80 36.26
C GLN A 1027 6.00 20.63 37.37
N PHE A 1028 5.31 21.70 36.99
CA PHE A 1028 4.42 22.46 37.86
C PHE A 1028 3.12 22.70 37.13
N GLU A 1029 2.02 22.75 37.85
CA GLU A 1029 0.71 23.00 37.27
C GLU A 1029 -0.18 23.81 38.20
N HIS A 1030 -0.91 24.75 37.58
CA HIS A 1030 -2.05 25.40 38.20
C HIS A 1030 -3.26 25.39 37.27
N THR A 1031 -4.42 25.06 37.84
CA THR A 1031 -5.71 25.48 37.30
C THR A 1031 -5.91 26.98 37.51
N ILE A 1032 -6.16 27.72 36.43
CA ILE A 1032 -6.43 29.16 36.46
C ILE A 1032 -7.85 29.48 35.97
N LEU A 1033 -8.41 30.58 36.48
CA LEU A 1033 -9.66 31.21 36.06
C LEU A 1033 -9.36 32.55 35.42
N ILE A 1034 -9.87 32.79 34.22
CA ILE A 1034 -9.75 34.11 33.57
C ILE A 1034 -10.82 35.04 34.13
N THR A 1035 -10.41 36.12 34.79
CA THR A 1035 -11.28 37.16 35.35
C THR A 1035 -11.30 38.38 34.43
N GLU A 1036 -12.15 39.37 34.71
CA GLU A 1036 -12.20 40.60 33.88
C GLU A 1036 -10.86 41.36 33.84
N ASP A 1037 -10.10 41.30 34.94
CA ASP A 1037 -8.85 42.05 35.11
C ASP A 1037 -7.58 41.21 34.90
N GLY A 1038 -7.68 39.90 34.64
CA GLY A 1038 -6.50 39.03 34.50
C GLY A 1038 -6.78 37.54 34.66
N ALA A 1039 -5.97 36.88 35.47
CA ALA A 1039 -6.10 35.46 35.80
C ALA A 1039 -5.96 35.23 37.33
N GLU A 1040 -6.90 34.49 37.89
CA GLU A 1040 -6.91 34.01 39.27
C GLU A 1040 -6.39 32.57 39.30
N ILE A 1041 -5.46 32.25 40.19
CA ILE A 1041 -5.00 30.87 40.40
C ILE A 1041 -5.93 30.20 41.40
N LEU A 1042 -6.67 29.18 40.97
CA LEU A 1042 -7.64 28.48 41.82
C LEU A 1042 -7.02 27.45 42.76
N THR A 1043 -5.77 27.09 42.49
CA THR A 1043 -5.01 26.01 43.15
C THR A 1043 -3.86 26.54 43.96
N ARG A 1044 -4.05 27.71 44.57
CA ARG A 1044 -3.14 28.32 45.53
C ARG A 1044 -3.83 28.31 46.90
N CYS A 1045 -3.15 27.77 47.91
CA CYS A 1045 -3.60 27.76 49.30
C CYS A 1045 -3.64 29.16 49.90
#